data_AF-A0AAD0ED37-F1
#
_entry.id   AF-A0AAD0ED37-F1
#
_cell.length_a   1.000
_cell.length_b   1.000
_cell.length_c   1.000
_cell.angle_alpha   90.00
_cell.angle_beta   90.00
_cell.angle_gamma   90.00
#
_symmetry.space_group_name_H-M   'P 1'
#
loop_
_entity.id
_entity.type
_entity.pdbx_description
1 polymer ?
#
loop_
_entity_poly.entity_id
_entity_poly.type
_entity_poly.pdbx_seq_one_letter_code
_entity_poly.pdbx_strand_id
1 'polypeptide(L)'
;MTDLFPDTDLRHLNEVAASVGTPFYLYDASVLRARLDALRAALPAVDFFYSLKSNPNLSVAGVLHDHGAGCEVSSLLELETSLRAGATPDRILMVGPGKSKTELGRAVELGIKAIVVESAHELTQINQLAGDRGCVQDIALRVNPDFHAGGAKLNMSGRPTQFGIDQAELPAALTQVENCSHLRLCGLHAYMGTRILSHDTVVANVRNILDLAAELMPSLQDQLDFVDVGGGFGIPYYDGEEELDLDALGREVTPLVQSFAASHPQTRVVIELGRYLSGPSGQFVTRVQQIKHSKGESFAVCDGGSNVHVAAAGQGFLRKNFPIRLLRDGQITPQEEAVQPWTLTGPLCTPQDVIGKSVPMAAPKVGDLISIGQSGAYGPTASPVNFLGFGAPAEVMIDGASLTLVRGRDTVDARLAVQHPQDLRADSCSNPAVLADLYSTAPGNGLEGTAFAHPCLERLSGLQPLFRETGARLDRDPESWTALWENPTVRALTTIGVPEEFNGFALRDSGLGISDCPYGLHVAMVERLARFDANCILALPGPSLSGGAVLATGTEAQIARFFDGYRFGPQGTFFAVTEPNAGSDASNGRSTLGMKNGQLVLNGVKTLVGGIARADIGLFFAHIEETGRMGLVMIRPSDAPECVKIERLSTNGLRGADLCQMTLRDFPVTRDMILGSGGRSLRDGFMAINGVFERNRPMVAAMALGSGRGLIELMLEDPARLPSYQDLLARHTALLVQLVGVIQAQVSGRPRVQDISRVKMQAVSFVDEVVRRITDQDPMRFLCDAELRRRCRDVKAFEYMEGTSNIHLLNAYRSYAAGVSQ
;
A
#
# COMPACT_ATOMS: atom_id res chain seq x y z
N MET A 1 -49.34 -16.58 8.18
CA MET A 1 -47.90 -16.34 8.37
C MET A 1 -47.38 -15.78 7.06
N THR A 2 -47.04 -14.50 7.05
CA THR A 2 -46.33 -13.88 5.93
C THR A 2 -45.00 -14.63 5.75
N ASP A 3 -44.63 -14.97 4.53
CA ASP A 3 -43.32 -15.59 4.30
C ASP A 3 -42.23 -14.57 4.65
N LEU A 4 -41.41 -14.86 5.67
CA LEU A 4 -40.34 -13.99 6.15
C LEU A 4 -39.04 -14.16 5.37
N PHE A 5 -39.10 -14.85 4.24
CA PHE A 5 -38.03 -14.99 3.26
C PHE A 5 -38.38 -14.20 2.01
N PRO A 6 -37.38 -13.62 1.31
CA PRO A 6 -37.63 -13.05 -0.01
C PRO A 6 -38.09 -14.13 -0.98
N ASP A 7 -38.87 -13.75 -2.00
CA ASP A 7 -39.31 -14.59 -3.13
C ASP A 7 -38.14 -14.95 -4.08
N THR A 8 -36.99 -15.25 -3.50
CA THR A 8 -35.81 -15.71 -4.22
C THR A 8 -36.02 -17.16 -4.65
N ASP A 9 -35.88 -17.43 -5.95
CA ASP A 9 -35.87 -18.80 -6.48
C ASP A 9 -34.78 -19.62 -5.75
N LEU A 10 -35.21 -20.68 -5.06
CA LEU A 10 -34.36 -21.55 -4.26
C LEU A 10 -33.24 -22.20 -5.09
N ARG A 11 -33.42 -22.33 -6.41
CA ARG A 11 -32.37 -22.79 -7.34
C ARG A 11 -31.14 -21.89 -7.28
N HIS A 12 -31.32 -20.57 -7.14
CA HIS A 12 -30.21 -19.64 -7.04
C HIS A 12 -29.36 -19.88 -5.80
N LEU A 13 -29.94 -20.31 -4.67
CA LEU A 13 -29.17 -20.57 -3.45
C LEU A 13 -28.16 -21.71 -3.65
N ASN A 14 -28.56 -22.77 -4.36
CA ASN A 14 -27.67 -23.87 -4.70
C ASN A 14 -26.62 -23.48 -5.75
N GLU A 15 -27.03 -22.76 -6.78
CA GLU A 15 -26.11 -22.26 -7.82
C GLU A 15 -25.03 -21.36 -7.20
N VAL A 16 -25.42 -20.44 -6.32
CA VAL A 16 -24.50 -19.58 -5.57
C VAL A 16 -23.60 -20.43 -4.65
N ALA A 17 -24.17 -21.36 -3.88
CA ALA A 17 -23.39 -22.24 -3.01
C ALA A 17 -22.34 -23.06 -3.76
N ALA A 18 -22.65 -23.49 -5.00
CA ALA A 18 -21.71 -24.21 -5.86
C ALA A 18 -20.62 -23.30 -6.45
N SER A 19 -20.95 -22.03 -6.72
CA SER A 19 -20.05 -21.06 -7.34
C SER A 19 -19.08 -20.39 -6.35
N VAL A 20 -19.59 -19.89 -5.21
CA VAL A 20 -18.81 -19.09 -4.24
C VAL A 20 -18.54 -19.83 -2.92
N GLY A 21 -19.08 -21.03 -2.78
CA GLY A 21 -19.01 -21.83 -1.56
C GLY A 21 -19.86 -21.27 -0.41
N THR A 22 -19.90 -21.98 0.71
CA THR A 22 -20.55 -21.57 1.98
C THR A 22 -19.53 -21.25 3.08
N PRO A 23 -19.85 -20.36 4.03
CA PRO A 23 -21.08 -19.57 4.12
C PRO A 23 -21.08 -18.33 3.20
N PHE A 24 -22.26 -17.84 2.84
CA PHE A 24 -22.45 -16.60 2.08
C PHE A 24 -23.73 -15.85 2.47
N TYR A 25 -23.82 -14.57 2.12
CA TYR A 25 -25.05 -13.79 2.13
C TYR A 25 -25.58 -13.61 0.70
N LEU A 26 -26.89 -13.69 0.52
CA LEU A 26 -27.58 -13.32 -0.72
C LEU A 26 -28.54 -12.17 -0.45
N TYR A 27 -28.42 -11.08 -1.21
CA TYR A 27 -29.27 -9.89 -1.13
C TYR A 27 -30.15 -9.77 -2.37
N ASP A 28 -31.45 -9.52 -2.18
CA ASP A 28 -32.42 -9.32 -3.25
C ASP A 28 -32.67 -7.83 -3.51
N ALA A 29 -32.20 -7.34 -4.66
CA ALA A 29 -32.33 -5.93 -5.04
C ALA A 29 -33.80 -5.51 -5.24
N SER A 30 -34.69 -6.42 -5.66
CA SER A 30 -36.10 -6.12 -5.85
C SER A 30 -36.80 -5.79 -4.53
N VAL A 31 -36.40 -6.48 -3.45
CA VAL A 31 -36.92 -6.22 -2.10
C VAL A 31 -36.46 -4.88 -1.57
N LEU A 32 -35.20 -4.48 -1.81
CA LEU A 32 -34.69 -3.16 -1.45
C LEU A 32 -35.54 -2.05 -2.08
N ARG A 33 -35.79 -2.14 -3.40
CA ARG A 33 -36.61 -1.17 -4.15
C ARG A 33 -38.05 -1.15 -3.65
N ALA A 34 -38.67 -2.33 -3.52
CA ALA A 34 -40.06 -2.45 -3.08
C ALA A 34 -40.30 -1.88 -1.67
N ARG A 35 -39.36 -2.07 -0.74
CA ARG A 35 -39.46 -1.49 0.61
C ARG A 35 -39.35 0.03 0.60
N LEU A 36 -38.48 0.61 -0.23
CA LEU A 36 -38.40 2.06 -0.39
C LEU A 36 -39.65 2.64 -1.08
N ASP A 37 -40.19 1.95 -2.08
CA ASP A 37 -41.43 2.36 -2.76
C ASP A 37 -42.63 2.35 -1.82
N ALA A 38 -42.76 1.31 -0.99
CA ALA A 38 -43.83 1.22 0.00
C ALA A 38 -43.79 2.39 0.99
N LEU A 39 -42.60 2.79 1.45
CA LEU A 39 -42.42 3.94 2.33
C LEU A 39 -42.80 5.27 1.66
N ARG A 40 -42.37 5.48 0.42
CA ARG A 40 -42.72 6.68 -0.35
C ARG A 40 -44.21 6.76 -0.66
N ALA A 41 -44.85 5.63 -0.90
CA ALA A 41 -46.30 5.58 -1.09
C ALA A 41 -47.04 5.94 0.21
N ALA A 42 -46.58 5.44 1.36
CA ALA A 42 -47.18 5.73 2.65
C ALA A 42 -46.89 7.17 3.14
N LEU A 43 -45.73 7.74 2.80
CA LEU A 43 -45.23 9.03 3.30
C LEU A 43 -44.63 9.86 2.15
N PRO A 44 -45.43 10.38 1.22
CA PRO A 44 -44.94 11.02 -0.01
C PRO A 44 -44.24 12.37 0.21
N ALA A 45 -44.50 13.01 1.36
CA ALA A 45 -43.90 14.29 1.73
C ALA A 45 -42.61 14.16 2.55
N VAL A 46 -42.08 12.93 2.73
CA VAL A 46 -40.89 12.64 3.53
C VAL A 46 -39.73 12.21 2.63
N ASP A 47 -38.53 12.67 2.94
CA ASP A 47 -37.29 12.23 2.29
C ASP A 47 -36.64 11.09 3.10
N PHE A 48 -36.20 10.04 2.41
CA PHE A 48 -35.64 8.85 3.05
C PHE A 48 -34.14 8.76 2.84
N PHE A 49 -33.40 8.53 3.92
CA PHE A 49 -31.97 8.33 3.94
C PHE A 49 -31.65 6.90 4.36
N TYR A 50 -30.87 6.20 3.55
CA TYR A 50 -30.42 4.85 3.87
C TYR A 50 -29.29 4.90 4.89
N SER A 51 -29.48 4.18 5.99
CA SER A 51 -28.51 4.06 7.08
C SER A 51 -27.47 2.98 6.78
N LEU A 52 -26.28 3.39 6.32
CA LEU A 52 -25.24 2.46 5.83
C LEU A 52 -24.72 1.54 6.95
N LYS A 53 -24.77 1.96 8.22
CA LYS A 53 -24.39 1.12 9.37
C LYS A 53 -25.13 -0.22 9.41
N SER A 54 -26.32 -0.31 8.79
CA SER A 54 -27.05 -1.57 8.67
C SER A 54 -26.39 -2.53 7.67
N ASN A 55 -26.00 -2.04 6.50
CA ASN A 55 -25.24 -2.78 5.49
C ASN A 55 -24.53 -1.80 4.53
N PRO A 56 -23.21 -1.54 4.71
CA PRO A 56 -22.44 -0.61 3.90
C PRO A 56 -21.86 -1.30 2.65
N ASN A 57 -22.42 -2.44 2.21
CA ASN A 57 -22.01 -3.03 0.94
C ASN A 57 -22.30 -2.04 -0.20
N LEU A 58 -21.28 -1.75 -1.00
CA LEU A 58 -21.33 -0.76 -2.08
C LEU A 58 -22.52 -0.98 -3.03
N SER A 59 -22.84 -2.24 -3.34
CA SER A 59 -23.93 -2.56 -4.26
C SER A 59 -25.29 -2.38 -3.59
N VAL A 60 -25.42 -2.70 -2.29
CA VAL A 60 -26.68 -2.48 -1.54
C VAL A 60 -26.97 -0.99 -1.41
N ALA A 61 -25.95 -0.20 -1.07
CA ALA A 61 -26.04 1.26 -1.05
C ALA A 61 -26.38 1.82 -2.44
N GLY A 62 -25.73 1.31 -3.50
CA GLY A 62 -25.99 1.70 -4.89
C GLY A 62 -27.44 1.48 -5.30
N VAL A 63 -28.01 0.29 -5.05
CA VAL A 63 -29.41 -0.01 -5.38
C VAL A 63 -30.38 0.98 -4.73
N LEU A 64 -30.20 1.28 -3.43
CA LEU A 64 -31.08 2.21 -2.72
C LEU A 64 -30.85 3.66 -3.17
N HIS A 65 -29.61 4.04 -3.45
CA HIS A 65 -29.28 5.37 -3.94
C HIS A 65 -29.82 5.63 -5.35
N ASP A 66 -29.61 4.70 -6.30
CA ASP A 66 -30.16 4.77 -7.65
C ASP A 66 -31.69 4.79 -7.63
N HIS A 67 -32.29 4.16 -6.62
CA HIS A 67 -33.72 4.21 -6.36
C HIS A 67 -34.14 5.47 -5.58
N GLY A 68 -33.23 6.43 -5.37
CA GLY A 68 -33.47 7.79 -4.88
C GLY A 68 -33.39 8.01 -3.36
N ALA A 69 -32.84 7.07 -2.59
CA ALA A 69 -32.54 7.32 -1.18
C ALA A 69 -31.33 8.27 -1.03
N GLY A 70 -31.34 9.10 0.01
CA GLY A 70 -30.10 9.73 0.51
C GLY A 70 -29.24 8.72 1.28
N CYS A 71 -28.09 9.14 1.81
CA CYS A 71 -27.21 8.30 2.61
C CYS A 71 -26.96 8.91 3.99
N GLU A 72 -27.24 8.15 5.04
CA GLU A 72 -26.76 8.43 6.40
C GLU A 72 -25.49 7.61 6.65
N VAL A 73 -24.40 8.30 6.95
CA VAL A 73 -23.07 7.72 7.16
C VAL A 73 -22.52 8.10 8.53
N SER A 74 -21.76 7.21 9.13
CA SER A 74 -21.22 7.35 10.50
C SER A 74 -19.70 7.26 10.58
N SER A 75 -19.04 6.97 9.46
CA SER A 75 -17.58 6.84 9.37
C SER A 75 -17.04 7.22 8.01
N LEU A 76 -15.72 7.44 7.91
CA LEU A 76 -15.05 7.74 6.64
C LEU A 76 -15.30 6.67 5.56
N LEU A 77 -15.29 5.39 5.93
CA LEU A 77 -15.51 4.32 4.96
C LEU A 77 -16.96 4.34 4.44
N GLU A 78 -17.94 4.60 5.31
CA GLU A 78 -19.33 4.74 4.87
C GLU A 78 -19.53 5.95 3.96
N LEU A 79 -18.90 7.10 4.28
CA LEU A 79 -18.89 8.28 3.43
C LEU A 79 -18.33 7.96 2.04
N GLU A 80 -17.13 7.38 1.95
CA GLU A 80 -16.52 7.01 0.67
C GLU A 80 -17.30 5.92 -0.07
N THR A 81 -17.95 5.01 0.65
CA THR A 81 -18.85 4.00 0.06
C THR A 81 -20.04 4.69 -0.60
N SER A 82 -20.68 5.65 0.09
CA SER A 82 -21.83 6.37 -0.48
C SER A 82 -21.47 7.15 -1.75
N LEU A 83 -20.33 7.84 -1.77
CA LEU A 83 -19.84 8.56 -2.96
C LEU A 83 -19.58 7.60 -4.12
N ARG A 84 -18.92 6.46 -3.86
CA ARG A 84 -18.67 5.43 -4.89
C ARG A 84 -19.94 4.72 -5.35
N ALA A 85 -20.97 4.69 -4.52
CA ALA A 85 -22.31 4.22 -4.88
C ALA A 85 -23.07 5.23 -5.76
N GLY A 86 -22.49 6.41 -6.03
CA GLY A 86 -23.07 7.45 -6.87
C GLY A 86 -23.70 8.61 -6.09
N ALA A 87 -23.74 8.55 -4.75
CA ALA A 87 -24.37 9.59 -3.96
C ALA A 87 -23.70 10.96 -4.16
N THR A 88 -24.51 11.97 -4.43
CA THR A 88 -24.05 13.35 -4.48
C THR A 88 -23.92 13.91 -3.06
N PRO A 89 -22.94 14.80 -2.78
CA PRO A 89 -22.71 15.32 -1.44
C PRO A 89 -23.96 15.93 -0.76
N ASP A 90 -24.81 16.61 -1.52
CA ASP A 90 -26.07 17.22 -1.07
C ASP A 90 -27.14 16.21 -0.63
N ARG A 91 -26.88 14.91 -0.79
CA ARG A 91 -27.73 13.80 -0.33
C ARG A 91 -27.07 12.94 0.76
N ILE A 92 -26.04 13.46 1.44
CA ILE A 92 -25.31 12.74 2.48
C ILE A 92 -25.41 13.46 3.84
N LEU A 93 -25.91 12.75 4.85
CA LEU A 93 -25.90 13.16 6.25
C LEU A 93 -24.81 12.40 7.00
N MET A 94 -23.97 13.11 7.75
CA MET A 94 -22.95 12.48 8.58
C MET A 94 -23.29 12.56 10.07
N VAL A 95 -23.52 11.41 10.70
CA VAL A 95 -23.88 11.27 12.11
C VAL A 95 -22.76 10.63 12.92
N GLY A 96 -22.94 10.54 14.25
CA GLY A 96 -22.07 9.76 15.12
C GLY A 96 -21.29 10.64 16.12
N PRO A 97 -21.13 10.21 17.38
CA PRO A 97 -20.67 11.07 18.48
C PRO A 97 -19.15 11.27 18.53
N GLY A 98 -18.39 10.58 17.66
CA GLY A 98 -16.93 10.52 17.72
C GLY A 98 -16.24 10.81 16.40
N LYS A 99 -16.79 11.71 15.57
CA LYS A 99 -16.22 12.04 14.26
C LYS A 99 -14.81 12.59 14.43
N SER A 100 -13.84 11.97 13.75
CA SER A 100 -12.45 12.40 13.77
C SER A 100 -12.23 13.67 12.94
N LYS A 101 -11.10 14.37 13.16
CA LYS A 101 -10.71 15.52 12.34
C LYS A 101 -10.58 15.16 10.85
N THR A 102 -10.16 13.92 10.54
CA THR A 102 -10.06 13.42 9.16
C THR A 102 -11.45 13.28 8.54
N GLU A 103 -12.40 12.71 9.27
CA GLU A 103 -13.79 12.56 8.84
C GLU A 103 -14.48 13.90 8.64
N LEU A 104 -14.40 14.79 9.64
CA LEU A 104 -14.95 16.14 9.56
C LEU A 104 -14.31 16.93 8.42
N GLY A 105 -12.98 16.85 8.27
CA GLY A 105 -12.26 17.53 7.20
C GLY A 105 -12.68 17.08 5.81
N ARG A 106 -12.96 15.78 5.63
CA ARG A 106 -13.46 15.21 4.37
C ARG A 106 -14.91 15.62 4.10
N ALA A 107 -15.77 15.60 5.12
CA ALA A 107 -17.16 16.06 4.99
C ALA A 107 -17.24 17.54 4.58
N VAL A 108 -16.41 18.39 5.19
CA VAL A 108 -16.30 19.83 4.85
C VAL A 108 -15.74 20.03 3.44
N GLU A 109 -14.71 19.29 3.04
CA GLU A 109 -14.15 19.37 1.69
C GLU A 109 -15.19 19.06 0.60
N LEU A 110 -16.05 18.08 0.85
CA LEU A 110 -17.10 17.67 -0.08
C LEU A 110 -18.33 18.59 -0.05
N GLY A 111 -18.52 19.38 1.00
CA GLY A 111 -19.74 20.16 1.21
C GLY A 111 -20.97 19.27 1.29
N ILE A 112 -20.95 18.24 2.14
CA ILE A 112 -22.09 17.33 2.28
C ILE A 112 -23.33 18.05 2.82
N LYS A 113 -24.52 17.46 2.61
CA LYS A 113 -25.82 18.03 3.00
C LYS A 113 -25.83 18.59 4.41
N ALA A 114 -25.37 17.81 5.39
CA ALA A 114 -25.15 18.28 6.74
C ALA A 114 -24.22 17.36 7.51
N ILE A 115 -23.36 17.97 8.32
CA ILE A 115 -22.75 17.28 9.46
C ILE A 115 -23.72 17.40 10.64
N VAL A 116 -24.20 16.26 11.14
CA VAL A 116 -25.09 16.22 12.30
C VAL A 116 -24.25 16.30 13.56
N VAL A 117 -24.27 17.47 14.19
CA VAL A 117 -23.42 17.85 15.32
C VAL A 117 -23.96 17.29 16.63
N GLU A 118 -23.05 16.73 17.41
CA GLU A 118 -23.34 15.99 18.64
C GLU A 118 -22.92 16.78 19.89
N SER A 119 -22.09 17.84 19.76
CA SER A 119 -21.64 18.65 20.91
C SER A 119 -21.17 20.07 20.53
N ALA A 120 -21.12 20.96 21.53
CA ALA A 120 -20.51 22.28 21.43
C ALA A 120 -19.03 22.26 21.01
N HIS A 121 -18.28 21.21 21.39
CA HIS A 121 -16.90 21.05 20.97
C HIS A 121 -16.78 20.81 19.46
N GLU A 122 -17.64 19.94 18.92
CA GLU A 122 -17.66 19.60 17.50
C GLU A 122 -18.05 20.81 16.63
N LEU A 123 -18.95 21.68 17.09
CA LEU A 123 -19.24 22.98 16.43
C LEU A 123 -17.96 23.79 16.18
N THR A 124 -17.15 23.98 17.23
CA THR A 124 -15.90 24.74 17.14
C THR A 124 -14.95 24.12 16.12
N GLN A 125 -14.84 22.79 16.11
CA GLN A 125 -13.95 22.07 15.19
C GLN A 125 -14.39 22.20 13.73
N ILE A 126 -15.69 22.04 13.45
CA ILE A 126 -16.22 22.17 12.08
C ILE A 126 -16.05 23.61 11.58
N ASN A 127 -16.36 24.61 12.43
CA ASN A 127 -16.19 26.02 12.06
C ASN A 127 -14.74 26.34 11.69
N GLN A 128 -13.78 25.82 12.47
CA GLN A 128 -12.36 25.99 12.15
C GLN A 128 -11.99 25.31 10.83
N LEU A 129 -12.41 24.06 10.61
CA LEU A 129 -12.09 23.30 9.39
C LEU A 129 -12.69 23.93 8.12
N ALA A 130 -13.89 24.51 8.23
CA ALA A 130 -14.56 25.23 7.16
C ALA A 130 -13.90 26.59 6.91
N GLY A 131 -13.53 27.31 7.97
CA GLY A 131 -12.77 28.56 7.89
C GLY A 131 -11.41 28.40 7.24
N ASP A 132 -10.66 27.35 7.60
CA ASP A 132 -9.37 27.00 6.99
C ASP A 132 -9.50 26.75 5.46
N ARG A 133 -10.70 26.42 4.97
CA ARG A 133 -11.01 26.18 3.54
C ARG A 133 -11.75 27.35 2.87
N GLY A 134 -12.09 28.40 3.61
CA GLY A 134 -12.85 29.53 3.09
C GLY A 134 -14.26 29.17 2.62
N CYS A 135 -14.88 28.13 3.18
CA CYS A 135 -16.24 27.71 2.87
C CYS A 135 -17.19 27.88 4.06
N VAL A 136 -18.49 27.68 3.83
CA VAL A 136 -19.51 27.56 4.87
C VAL A 136 -20.02 26.12 4.82
N GLN A 137 -19.96 25.42 5.95
CA GLN A 137 -20.47 24.05 6.05
C GLN A 137 -21.88 24.06 6.65
N ASP A 138 -22.78 23.35 5.97
CA ASP A 138 -24.12 23.06 6.45
C ASP A 138 -24.07 22.06 7.61
N ILE A 139 -24.75 22.38 8.70
CA ILE A 139 -24.82 21.54 9.90
C ILE A 139 -26.27 21.31 10.32
N ALA A 140 -26.48 20.21 11.03
CA ALA A 140 -27.70 19.99 11.82
C ALA A 140 -27.32 19.77 13.28
N LEU A 141 -28.19 20.13 14.23
CA LEU A 141 -27.97 19.80 15.64
C LEU A 141 -28.70 18.51 15.99
N ARG A 142 -27.99 17.52 16.51
CA ARG A 142 -28.63 16.37 17.14
C ARG A 142 -29.07 16.73 18.54
N VAL A 143 -30.36 16.58 18.81
CA VAL A 143 -30.95 16.85 20.12
C VAL A 143 -31.14 15.55 20.90
N ASN A 144 -30.80 15.58 22.19
CA ASN A 144 -31.25 14.63 23.20
C ASN A 144 -32.46 15.27 23.93
N PRO A 145 -33.70 14.94 23.52
CA PRO A 145 -34.89 15.62 24.04
C PRO A 145 -35.25 15.14 25.44
N ASP A 146 -36.08 15.90 26.16
CA ASP A 146 -36.52 15.54 27.53
C ASP A 146 -37.66 14.49 27.56
N PHE A 147 -38.21 14.13 26.40
CA PHE A 147 -39.22 13.08 26.27
C PHE A 147 -38.62 11.71 25.94
N HIS A 148 -39.37 10.64 26.21
CA HIS A 148 -38.94 9.27 25.95
C HIS A 148 -39.76 8.59 24.85
N ALA A 149 -39.13 7.67 24.12
CA ALA A 149 -39.82 6.76 23.20
C ALA A 149 -40.49 5.62 23.99
N GLY A 150 -41.82 5.59 24.04
CA GLY A 150 -42.55 4.44 24.56
C GLY A 150 -42.49 3.26 23.58
N GLY A 151 -42.01 2.08 24.01
CA GLY A 151 -42.09 0.84 23.21
C GLY A 151 -40.86 0.46 22.38
N ALA A 152 -39.79 1.27 22.37
CA ALA A 152 -38.51 0.86 21.76
C ALA A 152 -37.73 -0.09 22.70
N LYS A 153 -37.12 -1.16 22.15
CA LYS A 153 -36.30 -2.10 22.97
C LYS A 153 -35.00 -1.46 23.49
N LEU A 154 -34.52 -0.41 22.82
CA LEU A 154 -33.32 0.36 23.16
C LEU A 154 -33.63 1.85 22.93
N ASN A 155 -33.72 2.61 24.01
CA ASN A 155 -33.88 4.07 23.97
C ASN A 155 -32.51 4.72 23.75
N MET A 156 -32.40 5.56 22.74
CA MET A 156 -31.13 6.20 22.34
C MET A 156 -31.05 7.68 22.71
N SER A 157 -32.17 8.26 23.14
CA SER A 157 -32.27 9.62 23.67
C SER A 157 -33.33 9.70 24.78
N GLY A 158 -33.52 10.85 25.41
CA GLY A 158 -34.36 11.01 26.60
C GLY A 158 -33.67 10.62 27.90
N ARG A 159 -32.36 10.37 27.89
CA ARG A 159 -31.62 9.88 29.07
C ARG A 159 -30.14 10.25 28.95
N PRO A 160 -29.34 10.15 30.02
CA PRO A 160 -27.90 10.29 29.90
C PRO A 160 -27.34 9.32 28.85
N THR A 161 -26.72 9.90 27.81
CA THR A 161 -26.19 9.18 26.65
C THR A 161 -25.06 9.99 26.01
N GLN A 162 -24.26 9.35 25.17
CA GLN A 162 -23.17 9.97 24.43
C GLN A 162 -23.62 10.72 23.18
N PHE A 163 -24.93 10.73 22.89
CA PHE A 163 -25.49 11.22 21.64
C PHE A 163 -26.29 12.51 21.84
N GLY A 164 -26.04 13.48 20.98
CA GLY A 164 -26.76 14.74 20.93
C GLY A 164 -26.47 15.70 22.08
N ILE A 165 -26.96 16.93 21.88
CA ILE A 165 -26.95 18.01 22.84
C ILE A 165 -28.25 17.92 23.64
N ASP A 166 -28.16 17.92 24.97
CA ASP A 166 -29.32 17.96 25.85
C ASP A 166 -30.22 19.16 25.52
N GLN A 167 -31.53 18.97 25.51
CA GLN A 167 -32.51 20.01 25.14
C GLN A 167 -32.30 21.32 25.92
N ALA A 168 -31.94 21.23 27.20
CA ALA A 168 -31.67 22.38 28.06
C ALA A 168 -30.45 23.23 27.62
N GLU A 169 -29.49 22.63 26.90
CA GLU A 169 -28.27 23.30 26.42
C GLU A 169 -28.43 23.91 25.02
N LEU A 170 -29.56 23.67 24.34
CA LEU A 170 -29.79 24.17 22.99
C LEU A 170 -29.69 25.70 22.86
N PRO A 171 -30.21 26.54 23.78
CA PRO A 171 -30.05 28.00 23.68
C PRO A 171 -28.57 28.42 23.62
N ALA A 172 -27.70 27.76 24.40
CA ALA A 172 -26.27 28.02 24.39
C ALA A 172 -25.62 27.53 23.08
N ALA A 173 -26.00 26.35 22.59
CA ALA A 173 -25.51 25.82 21.32
C ALA A 173 -25.91 26.70 20.12
N LEU A 174 -27.15 27.21 20.10
CA LEU A 174 -27.63 28.14 19.07
C LEU A 174 -26.85 29.44 19.08
N THR A 175 -26.64 30.03 20.27
CA THR A 175 -25.80 31.22 20.43
C THR A 175 -24.37 30.97 19.92
N GLN A 176 -23.82 29.78 20.13
CA GLN A 176 -22.50 29.43 19.63
C GLN A 176 -22.47 29.33 18.10
N VAL A 177 -23.50 28.73 17.49
CA VAL A 177 -23.64 28.66 16.02
C VAL A 177 -23.69 30.05 15.41
N GLU A 178 -24.44 30.99 15.98
CA GLU A 178 -24.51 32.38 15.48
C GLU A 178 -23.14 33.10 15.51
N ASN A 179 -22.25 32.70 16.42
CA ASN A 179 -20.89 33.22 16.51
C ASN A 179 -19.89 32.50 15.57
N CYS A 180 -20.33 31.47 14.84
CA CYS A 180 -19.50 30.72 13.90
C CYS A 180 -19.73 31.21 12.46
N SER A 181 -18.78 31.99 11.92
CA SER A 181 -18.89 32.58 10.58
C SER A 181 -18.80 31.60 9.41
N HIS A 182 -18.44 30.34 9.67
CA HIS A 182 -18.24 29.31 8.65
C HIS A 182 -19.22 28.14 8.77
N LEU A 183 -20.30 28.30 9.53
CA LEU A 183 -21.34 27.29 9.69
C LEU A 183 -22.70 27.88 9.28
N ARG A 184 -23.55 27.03 8.71
CA ARG A 184 -24.98 27.33 8.53
C ARG A 184 -25.81 26.24 9.18
N LEU A 185 -26.68 26.62 10.11
CA LEU A 185 -27.63 25.68 10.70
C LEU A 185 -28.79 25.45 9.73
N CYS A 186 -28.82 24.27 9.13
CA CYS A 186 -29.81 23.89 8.13
C CYS A 186 -30.76 22.78 8.59
N GLY A 187 -30.51 22.15 9.75
CA GLY A 187 -31.41 21.14 10.25
C GLY A 187 -31.37 20.84 11.75
N LEU A 188 -32.37 20.08 12.19
CA LEU A 188 -32.42 19.46 13.50
C LEU A 188 -32.56 17.95 13.32
N HIS A 189 -31.99 17.18 14.24
CA HIS A 189 -32.04 15.73 14.21
C HIS A 189 -32.35 15.17 15.59
N ALA A 190 -33.25 14.18 15.67
CA ALA A 190 -33.45 13.41 16.90
C ALA A 190 -33.71 11.93 16.58
N TYR A 191 -33.11 11.02 17.36
CA TYR A 191 -33.22 9.58 17.14
C TYR A 191 -33.61 8.85 18.43
N MET A 192 -34.87 8.44 18.50
CA MET A 192 -35.48 7.98 19.75
C MET A 192 -35.17 6.52 20.11
N GLY A 193 -34.97 5.64 19.13
CA GLY A 193 -34.69 4.22 19.40
C GLY A 193 -34.69 3.34 18.16
N THR A 194 -34.46 2.03 18.35
CA THR A 194 -34.40 1.05 17.26
C THR A 194 -35.39 -0.10 17.42
N ARG A 195 -35.76 -0.73 16.31
CA ARG A 195 -36.69 -1.88 16.21
C ARG A 195 -38.07 -1.56 16.79
N ILE A 196 -38.64 -0.44 16.36
CA ILE A 196 -40.00 -0.04 16.69
C ILE A 196 -40.95 -0.79 15.75
N LEU A 197 -41.78 -1.69 16.31
CA LEU A 197 -42.77 -2.47 15.56
C LEU A 197 -44.19 -1.87 15.64
N SER A 198 -44.40 -0.87 16.50
CA SER A 198 -45.69 -0.18 16.65
C SER A 198 -45.70 1.12 15.86
N HIS A 199 -46.69 1.28 14.98
CA HIS A 199 -46.87 2.54 14.25
C HIS A 199 -47.22 3.69 15.20
N ASP A 200 -48.01 3.46 16.25
CA ASP A 200 -48.35 4.46 17.27
C ASP A 200 -47.09 5.09 17.89
N THR A 201 -46.09 4.26 18.22
CA THR A 201 -44.80 4.73 18.74
C THR A 201 -44.07 5.61 17.74
N VAL A 202 -44.08 5.23 16.44
CA VAL A 202 -43.46 6.04 15.39
C VAL A 202 -44.19 7.38 15.25
N VAL A 203 -45.52 7.38 15.20
CA VAL A 203 -46.35 8.60 15.12
C VAL A 203 -46.04 9.53 16.29
N ALA A 204 -45.96 9.00 17.50
CA ALA A 204 -45.63 9.77 18.71
C ALA A 204 -44.23 10.40 18.62
N ASN A 205 -43.22 9.65 18.16
CA ASN A 205 -41.86 10.18 17.98
C ASN A 205 -41.84 11.29 16.94
N VAL A 206 -42.47 11.09 15.77
CA VAL A 206 -42.54 12.11 14.71
C VAL A 206 -43.20 13.38 15.23
N ARG A 207 -44.34 13.26 15.92
CA ARG A 207 -45.04 14.40 16.53
C ARG A 207 -44.13 15.17 17.48
N ASN A 208 -43.55 14.48 18.47
CA ASN A 208 -42.75 15.15 19.50
C ASN A 208 -41.50 15.84 18.92
N ILE A 209 -40.87 15.27 17.89
CA ILE A 209 -39.70 15.88 17.26
C ILE A 209 -40.09 17.09 16.40
N LEU A 210 -41.21 17.02 15.67
CA LEU A 210 -41.72 18.17 14.91
C LEU A 210 -42.20 19.30 15.83
N ASP A 211 -42.83 18.97 16.95
CA ASP A 211 -43.24 19.96 17.97
C ASP A 211 -42.02 20.65 18.58
N LEU A 212 -40.98 19.88 18.94
CA LEU A 212 -39.71 20.41 19.43
C LEU A 212 -39.03 21.32 18.39
N ALA A 213 -39.00 20.90 17.12
CA ALA A 213 -38.44 21.73 16.06
C ALA A 213 -39.22 23.04 15.90
N ALA A 214 -40.56 22.97 15.89
CA ALA A 214 -41.42 24.15 15.79
C ALA A 214 -41.25 25.12 16.97
N GLU A 215 -40.99 24.61 18.18
CA GLU A 215 -40.67 25.42 19.37
C GLU A 215 -39.34 26.16 19.22
N LEU A 216 -38.34 25.55 18.61
CA LEU A 216 -36.99 26.11 18.45
C LEU A 216 -36.89 27.10 17.28
N MET A 217 -37.64 26.89 16.19
CA MET A 217 -37.53 27.67 14.96
C MET A 217 -37.66 29.21 15.14
N PRO A 218 -38.52 29.76 16.02
CA PRO A 218 -38.57 31.21 16.27
C PRO A 218 -37.27 31.81 16.82
N SER A 219 -36.37 30.99 17.38
CA SER A 219 -35.09 31.41 17.93
C SER A 219 -33.93 31.30 16.93
N LEU A 220 -34.20 30.86 15.70
CA LEU A 220 -33.20 30.68 14.65
C LEU A 220 -33.16 31.89 13.73
N GLN A 221 -31.96 32.25 13.24
CA GLN A 221 -31.80 33.34 12.26
C GLN A 221 -32.30 32.95 10.87
N ASP A 222 -32.03 31.71 10.47
CA ASP A 222 -32.42 31.14 9.17
C ASP A 222 -33.48 30.05 9.35
N GLN A 223 -34.27 29.83 8.29
CA GLN A 223 -35.16 28.68 8.24
C GLN A 223 -34.36 27.38 8.07
N LEU A 224 -34.84 26.30 8.69
CA LEU A 224 -34.27 24.98 8.51
C LEU A 224 -34.64 24.42 7.13
N ASP A 225 -33.68 23.79 6.45
CA ASP A 225 -33.91 23.03 5.23
C ASP A 225 -34.58 21.69 5.56
N PHE A 226 -34.27 21.10 6.72
CA PHE A 226 -34.87 19.82 7.13
C PHE A 226 -34.98 19.62 8.65
N VAL A 227 -35.93 18.77 9.04
CA VAL A 227 -36.00 18.15 10.37
C VAL A 227 -35.93 16.64 10.18
N ASP A 228 -34.88 16.05 10.70
CA ASP A 228 -34.68 14.61 10.74
C ASP A 228 -35.32 14.03 12.00
N VAL A 229 -36.38 13.25 11.80
CA VAL A 229 -37.11 12.60 12.88
C VAL A 229 -36.55 11.21 13.22
N GLY A 230 -35.34 10.93 12.73
CA GLY A 230 -34.59 9.70 12.92
C GLY A 230 -35.26 8.54 12.19
N GLY A 231 -35.29 7.37 12.82
CA GLY A 231 -36.04 6.24 12.28
C GLY A 231 -36.14 5.11 13.26
N GLY A 232 -35.55 3.96 12.93
CA GLY A 232 -35.59 2.79 13.79
C GLY A 232 -36.80 1.89 13.59
N PHE A 233 -37.45 1.96 12.42
CA PHE A 233 -38.53 1.06 12.05
C PHE A 233 -38.03 -0.39 12.13
N GLY A 234 -38.81 -1.22 12.82
CA GLY A 234 -38.51 -2.63 13.02
C GLY A 234 -38.99 -3.50 11.87
N ILE A 235 -38.51 -4.74 11.89
CA ILE A 235 -39.00 -5.86 11.09
C ILE A 235 -39.22 -7.05 12.02
N PRO A 236 -40.18 -7.96 11.72
CA PRO A 236 -40.52 -9.06 12.60
C PRO A 236 -39.49 -10.19 12.49
N TYR A 237 -38.68 -10.45 13.51
CA TYR A 237 -37.71 -11.55 13.47
C TYR A 237 -38.24 -12.85 14.06
N TYR A 238 -39.26 -12.76 14.92
CA TYR A 238 -39.70 -13.85 15.79
C TYR A 238 -41.19 -14.12 15.62
N ASP A 239 -41.60 -15.34 15.93
CA ASP A 239 -43.01 -15.71 15.96
C ASP A 239 -43.84 -14.77 16.85
N GLY A 240 -44.97 -14.32 16.33
CA GLY A 240 -45.88 -13.38 16.99
C GLY A 240 -45.48 -11.90 16.87
N GLU A 241 -44.37 -11.57 16.22
CA GLU A 241 -44.09 -10.20 15.79
C GLU A 241 -44.77 -9.92 14.45
N GLU A 242 -45.33 -8.72 14.30
CA GLU A 242 -46.01 -8.26 13.09
C GLU A 242 -45.17 -7.21 12.36
N GLU A 243 -45.38 -7.08 11.05
CA GLU A 243 -44.82 -5.97 10.26
C GLU A 243 -45.40 -4.63 10.73
N LEU A 244 -44.65 -3.56 10.52
CA LEU A 244 -45.13 -2.22 10.79
C LEU A 244 -46.29 -1.88 9.83
N ASP A 245 -47.44 -1.49 10.37
CA ASP A 245 -48.60 -1.06 9.57
C ASP A 245 -48.30 0.29 8.91
N LEU A 246 -47.77 0.24 7.68
CA LEU A 246 -47.44 1.43 6.90
C LEU A 246 -48.69 2.23 6.48
N ASP A 247 -49.84 1.58 6.30
CA ASP A 247 -51.07 2.28 5.92
C ASP A 247 -51.58 3.13 7.09
N ALA A 248 -51.60 2.56 8.31
CA ALA A 248 -51.91 3.31 9.53
C ALA A 248 -50.89 4.43 9.77
N LEU A 249 -49.60 4.12 9.65
CA LEU A 249 -48.54 5.11 9.79
C LEU A 249 -48.72 6.27 8.81
N GLY A 250 -48.97 5.99 7.53
CA GLY A 250 -49.19 6.99 6.50
C GLY A 250 -50.40 7.89 6.80
N ARG A 251 -51.52 7.28 7.24
CA ARG A 251 -52.73 8.03 7.63
C ARG A 251 -52.49 9.02 8.77
N GLU A 252 -51.66 8.66 9.75
CA GLU A 252 -51.47 9.45 10.96
C GLU A 252 -50.28 10.42 10.91
N VAL A 253 -49.21 10.06 10.21
CA VAL A 253 -48.04 10.95 10.04
C VAL A 253 -48.30 12.03 8.99
N THR A 254 -49.04 11.72 7.92
CA THR A 254 -49.28 12.68 6.83
C THR A 254 -49.87 14.01 7.32
N PRO A 255 -50.91 14.05 8.18
CA PRO A 255 -51.42 15.31 8.74
C PRO A 255 -50.40 16.08 9.56
N LEU A 256 -49.49 15.40 10.29
CA LEU A 256 -48.44 16.05 11.07
C LEU A 256 -47.44 16.75 10.17
N VAL A 257 -46.97 16.05 9.13
CA VAL A 257 -46.03 16.60 8.15
C VAL A 257 -46.66 17.74 7.36
N GLN A 258 -47.94 17.63 6.97
CA GLN A 258 -48.66 18.69 6.28
C GLN A 258 -48.86 19.93 7.16
N SER A 259 -49.23 19.75 8.42
CA SER A 259 -49.40 20.85 9.38
C SER A 259 -48.06 21.56 9.63
N PHE A 260 -46.98 20.80 9.78
CA PHE A 260 -45.64 21.34 9.96
C PHE A 260 -45.19 22.13 8.70
N ALA A 261 -45.36 21.54 7.51
CA ALA A 261 -45.02 22.19 6.24
C ALA A 261 -45.88 23.43 5.94
N ALA A 262 -47.12 23.51 6.43
CA ALA A 262 -47.95 24.72 6.28
C ALA A 262 -47.36 25.92 7.05
N SER A 263 -46.77 25.67 8.21
CA SER A 263 -46.07 26.67 9.02
C SER A 263 -44.63 26.91 8.54
N HIS A 264 -44.00 25.88 7.96
CA HIS A 264 -42.59 25.86 7.58
C HIS A 264 -42.40 25.29 6.15
N PRO A 265 -42.85 26.02 5.11
CA PRO A 265 -42.96 25.48 3.75
C PRO A 265 -41.62 25.16 3.07
N GLN A 266 -40.51 25.66 3.60
CA GLN A 266 -39.16 25.40 3.09
C GLN A 266 -38.47 24.23 3.79
N THR A 267 -39.05 23.70 4.88
CA THR A 267 -38.45 22.65 5.70
C THR A 267 -38.99 21.27 5.31
N ARG A 268 -38.10 20.36 4.91
CA ARG A 268 -38.42 18.96 4.61
C ARG A 268 -38.39 18.10 5.87
N VAL A 269 -39.19 17.03 5.90
CA VAL A 269 -39.07 16.00 6.93
C VAL A 269 -38.22 14.85 6.39
N VAL A 270 -37.21 14.44 7.15
CA VAL A 270 -36.29 13.36 6.80
C VAL A 270 -36.46 12.18 7.75
N ILE A 271 -36.37 10.95 7.23
CA ILE A 271 -36.32 9.72 8.02
C ILE A 271 -35.12 8.87 7.60
N GLU A 272 -34.34 8.42 8.58
CA GLU A 272 -33.18 7.54 8.42
C GLU A 272 -33.54 6.06 8.67
N LEU A 273 -33.45 5.21 7.65
CA LEU A 273 -33.80 3.79 7.76
C LEU A 273 -32.66 2.89 7.29
N GLY A 274 -32.27 1.95 8.15
CA GLY A 274 -31.34 0.87 7.79
C GLY A 274 -32.06 -0.47 7.76
N ARG A 275 -32.34 -1.00 8.96
CA ARG A 275 -32.92 -2.33 9.17
C ARG A 275 -34.19 -2.60 8.36
N TYR A 276 -35.11 -1.65 8.30
CA TYR A 276 -36.36 -1.80 7.55
C TYR A 276 -36.14 -1.99 6.05
N LEU A 277 -35.19 -1.24 5.47
CA LEU A 277 -34.86 -1.31 4.06
C LEU A 277 -34.05 -2.57 3.73
N SER A 278 -32.93 -2.79 4.43
CA SER A 278 -31.98 -3.84 4.05
C SER A 278 -32.27 -5.20 4.68
N GLY A 279 -32.87 -5.27 5.88
CA GLY A 279 -33.07 -6.51 6.62
C GLY A 279 -33.78 -7.61 5.83
N PRO A 280 -35.00 -7.37 5.31
CA PRO A 280 -35.78 -8.36 4.56
C PRO A 280 -35.13 -8.80 3.25
N SER A 281 -34.24 -8.00 2.67
CA SER A 281 -33.59 -8.32 1.39
C SER A 281 -32.58 -9.47 1.51
N GLY A 282 -32.06 -9.75 2.71
CA GLY A 282 -30.92 -10.65 2.87
C GLY A 282 -31.25 -12.02 3.44
N GLN A 283 -30.56 -13.03 2.92
CA GLN A 283 -30.50 -14.38 3.47
C GLN A 283 -29.05 -14.75 3.77
N PHE A 284 -28.80 -15.37 4.93
CA PHE A 284 -27.52 -15.99 5.26
C PHE A 284 -27.60 -17.48 5.03
N VAL A 285 -26.65 -18.05 4.28
CA VAL A 285 -26.61 -19.46 3.92
C VAL A 285 -25.35 -20.11 4.46
N THR A 286 -25.51 -21.25 5.13
CA THR A 286 -24.44 -22.03 5.75
C THR A 286 -24.68 -23.53 5.49
N ARG A 287 -23.61 -24.32 5.37
CA ARG A 287 -23.71 -25.75 5.07
C ARG A 287 -23.51 -26.60 6.30
N VAL A 288 -24.33 -27.64 6.46
CA VAL A 288 -24.17 -28.63 7.51
C VAL A 288 -22.92 -29.49 7.25
N GLN A 289 -21.94 -29.38 8.14
CA GLN A 289 -20.69 -30.16 8.10
C GLN A 289 -20.78 -31.44 8.92
N GLN A 290 -21.50 -31.40 10.05
CA GLN A 290 -21.59 -32.54 10.94
C GLN A 290 -22.95 -32.62 11.64
N ILE A 291 -23.44 -33.84 11.80
CA ILE A 291 -24.60 -34.17 12.63
C ILE A 291 -24.11 -34.86 13.90
N LYS A 292 -24.61 -34.45 15.06
CA LYS A 292 -24.22 -35.02 16.36
C LYS A 292 -25.42 -35.13 17.29
N HIS A 293 -25.51 -36.27 17.98
CA HIS A 293 -26.35 -36.41 19.16
C HIS A 293 -25.47 -36.37 20.41
N SER A 294 -25.80 -35.51 21.36
CA SER A 294 -25.01 -35.36 22.58
C SER A 294 -25.92 -35.10 23.77
N LYS A 295 -25.85 -35.97 24.78
CA LYS A 295 -26.59 -35.84 26.05
C LYS A 295 -28.10 -35.57 25.87
N GLY A 296 -28.72 -36.20 24.86
CA GLY A 296 -30.16 -36.07 24.59
C GLY A 296 -30.54 -34.91 23.67
N GLU A 297 -29.58 -34.10 23.23
CA GLU A 297 -29.81 -33.03 22.24
C GLU A 297 -29.20 -33.35 20.87
N SER A 298 -29.87 -32.89 19.82
CA SER A 298 -29.47 -33.06 18.42
C SER A 298 -28.86 -31.76 17.88
N PHE A 299 -27.68 -31.87 17.27
CA PHE A 299 -26.90 -30.75 16.77
C PHE A 299 -26.60 -30.90 15.27
N ALA A 300 -26.75 -29.80 14.55
CA ALA A 300 -26.20 -29.64 13.20
C ALA A 300 -25.11 -28.57 13.23
N VAL A 301 -23.86 -28.99 13.05
CA VAL A 301 -22.68 -28.12 13.03
C VAL A 301 -22.48 -27.62 11.61
N CYS A 302 -22.49 -26.32 11.42
CA CYS A 302 -22.44 -25.66 10.12
C CYS A 302 -21.08 -24.96 9.89
N ASP A 303 -20.76 -24.63 8.64
CA ASP A 303 -19.51 -23.96 8.25
C ASP A 303 -19.49 -22.44 8.46
N GLY A 304 -20.62 -21.85 8.81
CA GLY A 304 -20.78 -20.48 9.28
C GLY A 304 -21.58 -20.40 10.57
N GLY A 305 -21.17 -19.50 11.47
CA GLY A 305 -21.72 -19.35 12.81
C GLY A 305 -21.86 -17.90 13.26
N SER A 306 -21.82 -17.69 14.57
CA SER A 306 -21.86 -16.38 15.23
C SER A 306 -20.75 -15.42 14.81
N ASN A 307 -19.62 -15.92 14.28
CA ASN A 307 -18.53 -15.11 13.72
C ASN A 307 -18.96 -14.33 12.47
N VAL A 308 -19.93 -14.84 11.72
CA VAL A 308 -20.42 -14.22 10.47
C VAL A 308 -21.89 -13.86 10.54
N HIS A 309 -22.63 -14.28 11.58
CA HIS A 309 -24.00 -13.85 11.86
C HIS A 309 -24.32 -13.79 13.36
N VAL A 310 -23.73 -12.81 14.05
CA VAL A 310 -23.94 -12.59 15.49
C VAL A 310 -25.38 -12.18 15.82
N ALA A 311 -26.07 -11.51 14.89
CA ALA A 311 -27.44 -11.05 15.10
C ALA A 311 -28.42 -12.22 15.24
N ALA A 312 -28.28 -13.27 14.42
CA ALA A 312 -29.07 -14.51 14.54
C ALA A 312 -28.63 -15.37 15.73
N ALA A 313 -27.34 -15.34 16.08
CA ALA A 313 -26.88 -15.96 17.33
C ALA A 313 -27.54 -15.29 18.56
N GLY A 314 -27.76 -13.99 18.53
CA GLY A 314 -28.37 -13.25 19.63
C GLY A 314 -27.43 -13.04 20.82
N GLN A 315 -27.72 -11.99 21.59
CA GLN A 315 -26.96 -11.58 22.78
C GLN A 315 -27.92 -11.53 23.98
N GLY A 316 -27.60 -12.23 25.08
CA GLY A 316 -28.36 -12.20 26.33
C GLY A 316 -29.03 -13.52 26.77
N PHE A 317 -29.78 -13.46 27.87
CA PHE A 317 -30.31 -14.63 28.59
C PHE A 317 -31.47 -15.37 27.90
N LEU A 318 -32.24 -14.71 27.01
CA LEU A 318 -33.27 -15.34 26.17
C LEU A 318 -32.87 -15.26 24.69
N ARG A 319 -32.59 -16.42 24.09
CA ARG A 319 -32.26 -16.56 22.68
C ARG A 319 -33.51 -16.92 21.88
N LYS A 320 -33.84 -16.12 20.87
CA LYS A 320 -34.92 -16.37 19.92
C LYS A 320 -34.34 -16.58 18.52
N ASN A 321 -34.91 -17.51 17.77
CA ASN A 321 -34.41 -17.88 16.44
C ASN A 321 -34.94 -16.89 15.41
N PHE A 322 -34.07 -16.48 14.49
CA PHE A 322 -34.50 -15.85 13.24
C PHE A 322 -35.27 -16.88 12.39
N PRO A 323 -35.97 -16.45 11.31
CA PRO A 323 -36.59 -17.39 10.39
C PRO A 323 -35.53 -18.30 9.76
N ILE A 324 -35.69 -19.62 9.90
CA ILE A 324 -34.71 -20.62 9.45
C ILE A 324 -35.39 -21.65 8.55
N ARG A 325 -34.73 -22.00 7.45
CA ARG A 325 -35.14 -23.06 6.52
C ARG A 325 -34.01 -24.07 6.32
N LEU A 326 -34.40 -25.35 6.22
CA LEU A 326 -33.55 -26.43 5.75
C LEU A 326 -33.79 -26.61 4.24
N LEU A 327 -32.71 -26.64 3.47
CA LEU A 327 -32.73 -26.82 2.03
C LEU A 327 -31.95 -28.08 1.65
N ARG A 328 -32.57 -28.91 0.81
CA ARG A 328 -31.97 -30.12 0.23
C ARG A 328 -32.25 -30.14 -1.26
N ASP A 329 -31.20 -30.33 -2.06
CA ASP A 329 -31.28 -30.42 -3.52
C ASP A 329 -32.07 -29.26 -4.17
N GLY A 330 -32.02 -28.06 -3.57
CA GLY A 330 -32.61 -26.83 -4.13
C GLY A 330 -34.09 -26.67 -3.79
N GLN A 331 -34.57 -27.44 -2.83
CA GLN A 331 -35.95 -27.42 -2.38
C GLN A 331 -36.01 -27.21 -0.87
N ILE A 332 -37.05 -26.52 -0.40
CA ILE A 332 -37.38 -26.48 1.03
C ILE A 332 -37.82 -27.87 1.46
N THR A 333 -37.17 -28.42 2.48
CA THR A 333 -37.59 -29.70 3.06
C THR A 333 -38.94 -29.48 3.78
N PRO A 334 -40.01 -30.24 3.43
CA PRO A 334 -41.32 -30.07 4.04
C PRO A 334 -41.28 -30.27 5.57
N GLN A 335 -42.04 -29.44 6.30
CA GLN A 335 -42.23 -29.58 7.76
C GLN A 335 -43.08 -30.81 8.15
N GLU A 336 -43.55 -31.62 7.20
CA GLU A 336 -44.31 -32.84 7.47
C GLU A 336 -43.40 -34.06 7.76
N GLU A 337 -42.10 -33.97 7.48
CA GLU A 337 -41.11 -34.98 7.87
C GLU A 337 -40.75 -34.83 9.36
N ALA A 338 -41.11 -35.83 10.19
CA ALA A 338 -40.67 -36.06 11.59
C ALA A 338 -39.91 -34.90 12.27
N VAL A 339 -40.61 -33.79 12.50
CA VAL A 339 -40.04 -32.54 13.03
C VAL A 339 -39.57 -32.77 14.46
N GLN A 340 -38.29 -32.57 14.69
CA GLN A 340 -37.69 -32.64 16.02
C GLN A 340 -36.83 -31.39 16.27
N PRO A 341 -36.57 -31.01 17.54
CA PRO A 341 -35.74 -29.84 17.82
C PRO A 341 -34.27 -30.10 17.47
N TRP A 342 -33.71 -29.22 16.65
CA TRP A 342 -32.28 -29.21 16.29
C TRP A 342 -31.61 -27.92 16.76
N THR A 343 -30.44 -28.05 17.36
CA THR A 343 -29.57 -26.91 17.67
C THR A 343 -28.56 -26.75 16.54
N LEU A 344 -28.60 -25.60 15.87
CA LEU A 344 -27.71 -25.23 14.78
C LEU A 344 -26.53 -24.44 15.34
N THR A 345 -25.32 -24.94 15.13
CA THR A 345 -24.09 -24.32 15.61
C THR A 345 -23.18 -23.96 14.45
N GLY A 346 -22.24 -23.05 14.67
CA GLY A 346 -21.16 -22.80 13.71
C GLY A 346 -19.90 -23.63 13.98
N PRO A 347 -18.77 -23.26 13.33
CA PRO A 347 -17.51 -23.99 13.41
C PRO A 347 -16.59 -23.56 14.57
N LEU A 348 -16.98 -22.61 15.42
CA LEU A 348 -16.09 -22.00 16.40
C LEU A 348 -15.92 -22.88 17.65
N CYS A 349 -14.76 -22.78 18.29
CA CYS A 349 -14.44 -23.51 19.53
C CYS A 349 -15.06 -22.88 20.80
N THR A 350 -16.26 -22.30 20.69
CA THR A 350 -16.98 -21.68 21.81
C THR A 350 -18.40 -22.22 21.91
N PRO A 351 -18.91 -22.53 23.11
CA PRO A 351 -20.30 -22.98 23.28
C PRO A 351 -21.34 -21.90 22.95
N GLN A 352 -20.91 -20.65 22.79
CA GLN A 352 -21.79 -19.54 22.40
C GLN A 352 -22.08 -19.52 20.89
N ASP A 353 -21.37 -20.34 20.10
CA ASP A 353 -21.49 -20.41 18.64
C ASP A 353 -22.71 -21.21 18.19
N VAL A 354 -23.86 -20.74 18.62
CA VAL A 354 -25.17 -21.23 18.24
C VAL A 354 -25.78 -20.17 17.32
N ILE A 355 -26.46 -20.57 16.26
CA ILE A 355 -27.17 -19.67 15.32
C ILE A 355 -28.67 -19.99 15.25
N GLY A 356 -29.06 -21.15 15.78
CA GLY A 356 -30.45 -21.50 16.05
C GLY A 356 -30.50 -22.51 17.20
N LYS A 357 -31.37 -22.30 18.19
CA LYS A 357 -31.50 -23.20 19.35
C LYS A 357 -32.87 -23.89 19.32
N SER A 358 -32.86 -25.21 19.44
CA SER A 358 -34.10 -26.02 19.48
C SER A 358 -35.05 -25.69 18.33
N VAL A 359 -34.50 -25.50 17.13
CA VAL A 359 -35.26 -25.15 15.92
C VAL A 359 -36.07 -26.38 15.49
N PRO A 360 -37.41 -26.28 15.37
CA PRO A 360 -38.22 -27.39 14.87
C PRO A 360 -38.00 -27.54 13.36
N MET A 361 -37.38 -28.63 12.94
CA MET A 361 -37.19 -28.94 11.52
C MET A 361 -37.10 -30.45 11.26
N ALA A 362 -37.25 -30.83 9.98
CA ALA A 362 -36.89 -32.16 9.49
C ALA A 362 -35.41 -32.46 9.79
N ALA A 363 -35.04 -33.74 9.85
CA ALA A 363 -33.67 -34.14 10.16
C ALA A 363 -32.67 -33.66 9.09
N PRO A 364 -31.71 -32.76 9.44
CA PRO A 364 -30.68 -32.32 8.52
C PRO A 364 -29.66 -33.44 8.26
N LYS A 365 -29.06 -33.42 7.07
CA LYS A 365 -27.98 -34.30 6.64
C LYS A 365 -26.72 -33.48 6.39
N VAL A 366 -25.56 -34.11 6.51
CA VAL A 366 -24.30 -33.51 6.07
C VAL A 366 -24.42 -33.12 4.59
N GLY A 367 -24.04 -31.89 4.28
CA GLY A 367 -24.16 -31.31 2.94
C GLY A 367 -25.43 -30.47 2.71
N ASP A 368 -26.49 -30.65 3.51
CA ASP A 368 -27.69 -29.80 3.42
C ASP A 368 -27.32 -28.34 3.71
N LEU A 369 -28.12 -27.41 3.17
CA LEU A 369 -27.97 -25.98 3.41
C LEU A 369 -29.00 -25.50 4.44
N ILE A 370 -28.56 -24.62 5.33
CA ILE A 370 -29.41 -23.85 6.23
C ILE A 370 -29.46 -22.42 5.71
N SER A 371 -30.66 -21.90 5.46
CA SER A 371 -30.89 -20.49 5.14
C SER A 371 -31.54 -19.77 6.32
N ILE A 372 -31.01 -18.61 6.69
CA ILE A 372 -31.55 -17.72 7.73
C ILE A 372 -32.05 -16.44 7.05
N GLY A 373 -33.34 -16.18 7.14
CA GLY A 373 -34.00 -15.00 6.56
C GLY A 373 -33.72 -13.71 7.33
N GLN A 374 -34.22 -12.58 6.81
CA GLN A 374 -34.08 -11.24 7.39
C GLN A 374 -32.65 -10.83 7.78
N SER A 375 -31.68 -11.32 7.04
CA SER A 375 -30.26 -11.25 7.36
C SER A 375 -29.53 -10.13 6.60
N GLY A 376 -30.27 -9.23 5.94
CA GLY A 376 -29.66 -8.16 5.14
C GLY A 376 -29.16 -6.95 5.94
N ALA A 377 -29.53 -6.84 7.22
CA ALA A 377 -29.13 -5.77 8.12
C ALA A 377 -28.38 -6.32 9.34
N TYR A 378 -27.22 -5.75 9.64
CA TYR A 378 -26.36 -6.14 10.77
C TYR A 378 -25.96 -7.63 10.76
N GLY A 379 -25.85 -8.21 9.56
CA GLY A 379 -25.37 -9.57 9.34
C GLY A 379 -23.86 -9.64 9.48
N PRO A 380 -23.07 -9.60 8.38
CA PRO A 380 -21.62 -9.67 8.48
C PRO A 380 -21.03 -8.43 9.17
N THR A 381 -21.69 -7.27 9.05
CA THR A 381 -21.22 -5.95 9.49
C THR A 381 -21.13 -5.80 11.01
N ALA A 382 -22.04 -6.43 11.75
CA ALA A 382 -22.01 -6.45 13.22
C ALA A 382 -21.28 -7.68 13.77
N SER A 383 -20.91 -8.64 12.91
CA SER A 383 -20.36 -9.92 13.33
C SER A 383 -18.84 -9.84 13.50
N PRO A 384 -18.26 -10.59 14.46
CA PRO A 384 -16.82 -10.58 14.69
C PRO A 384 -16.12 -11.47 13.65
N VAL A 385 -16.14 -11.05 12.38
CA VAL A 385 -15.63 -11.82 11.22
C VAL A 385 -14.14 -12.16 11.33
N ASN A 386 -13.39 -11.42 12.15
CA ASN A 386 -11.97 -11.67 12.40
C ASN A 386 -11.72 -12.69 13.54
N PHE A 387 -12.76 -13.07 14.30
CA PHE A 387 -12.63 -13.98 15.44
C PHE A 387 -12.17 -15.37 14.98
N LEU A 388 -11.11 -15.88 15.63
CA LEU A 388 -10.43 -17.13 15.28
C LEU A 388 -9.89 -17.19 13.83
N GLY A 389 -9.79 -16.06 13.13
CA GLY A 389 -9.17 -15.97 11.81
C GLY A 389 -10.01 -16.48 10.63
N PHE A 390 -11.31 -16.74 10.80
CA PHE A 390 -12.18 -17.26 9.73
C PHE A 390 -12.43 -16.28 8.58
N GLY A 391 -12.40 -14.97 8.85
CA GLY A 391 -12.63 -13.93 7.85
C GLY A 391 -14.10 -13.73 7.48
N ALA A 392 -14.35 -12.74 6.62
CA ALA A 392 -15.71 -12.44 6.19
C ALA A 392 -16.21 -13.40 5.10
N PRO A 393 -17.53 -13.69 5.07
CA PRO A 393 -18.14 -14.55 4.05
C PRO A 393 -18.21 -13.85 2.69
N ALA A 394 -18.56 -14.61 1.64
CA ALA A 394 -18.95 -14.00 0.37
C ALA A 394 -20.32 -13.30 0.51
N GLU A 395 -20.54 -12.23 -0.25
CA GLU A 395 -21.83 -11.57 -0.39
C GLU A 395 -22.20 -11.52 -1.87
N VAL A 396 -23.41 -11.95 -2.20
CA VAL A 396 -23.94 -12.04 -3.56
C VAL A 396 -25.23 -11.24 -3.63
N MET A 397 -25.48 -10.62 -4.77
CA MET A 397 -26.73 -9.92 -5.06
C MET A 397 -27.46 -10.60 -6.20
N ILE A 398 -28.78 -10.69 -6.07
CA ILE A 398 -29.69 -11.02 -7.15
C ILE A 398 -30.47 -9.78 -7.58
N ASP A 399 -30.52 -9.53 -8.89
CA ASP A 399 -31.35 -8.51 -9.51
C ASP A 399 -31.94 -9.04 -10.83
N GLY A 400 -33.25 -9.31 -10.83
CA GLY A 400 -33.91 -10.02 -11.92
C GLY A 400 -33.29 -11.40 -12.13
N ALA A 401 -32.73 -11.64 -13.32
CA ALA A 401 -32.04 -12.90 -13.66
C ALA A 401 -30.53 -12.86 -13.38
N SER A 402 -29.99 -11.72 -12.92
CA SER A 402 -28.56 -11.55 -12.68
C SER A 402 -28.17 -11.98 -11.26
N LEU A 403 -27.10 -12.77 -11.16
CA LEU A 403 -26.42 -13.09 -9.90
C LEU A 403 -25.01 -12.49 -9.93
N THR A 404 -24.70 -11.61 -8.99
CA THR A 404 -23.43 -10.86 -8.96
C THR A 404 -22.74 -11.01 -7.62
N LEU A 405 -21.47 -11.41 -7.62
CA LEU A 405 -20.63 -11.39 -6.43
C LEU A 405 -20.31 -9.93 -6.07
N VAL A 406 -20.93 -9.42 -5.01
CA VAL A 406 -20.78 -8.02 -4.57
C VAL A 406 -19.74 -7.86 -3.45
N ARG A 407 -19.30 -8.97 -2.85
CA ARG A 407 -18.10 -9.06 -2.03
C ARG A 407 -17.51 -10.47 -2.10
N GLY A 408 -16.24 -10.60 -2.46
CA GLY A 408 -15.52 -11.88 -2.35
C GLY A 408 -15.26 -12.30 -0.89
N ARG A 409 -15.19 -13.61 -0.64
CA ARG A 409 -14.78 -14.15 0.68
C ARG A 409 -13.32 -13.78 0.97
N ASP A 410 -12.99 -13.53 2.23
CA ASP A 410 -11.59 -13.40 2.62
C ASP A 410 -10.82 -14.71 2.39
N THR A 411 -9.56 -14.61 1.96
CA THR A 411 -8.63 -15.74 1.86
C THR A 411 -7.56 -15.64 2.93
N VAL A 412 -6.92 -16.77 3.25
CA VAL A 412 -5.79 -16.82 4.18
C VAL A 412 -4.68 -15.88 3.70
N ASP A 413 -4.33 -15.94 2.41
CA ASP A 413 -3.26 -15.12 1.83
C ASP A 413 -3.56 -13.63 1.92
N ALA A 414 -4.77 -13.19 1.60
CA ALA A 414 -5.15 -11.77 1.69
C ALA A 414 -5.05 -11.24 3.13
N ARG A 415 -5.43 -12.07 4.12
CA ARG A 415 -5.37 -11.69 5.55
C ARG A 415 -3.95 -11.70 6.10
N LEU A 416 -3.05 -12.54 5.56
CA LEU A 416 -1.64 -12.54 5.93
C LEU A 416 -0.85 -11.43 5.23
N ALA A 417 -1.22 -11.03 4.01
CA ALA A 417 -0.51 -10.02 3.23
C ALA A 417 -0.39 -8.66 3.93
N VAL A 418 -1.40 -8.28 4.73
CA VAL A 418 -1.40 -7.02 5.51
C VAL A 418 -0.57 -7.11 6.80
N GLN A 419 -0.14 -8.30 7.21
CA GLN A 419 0.63 -8.54 8.42
C GLN A 419 2.13 -8.55 8.10
N HIS A 420 2.70 -7.39 7.85
CA HIS A 420 4.13 -7.23 7.62
C HIS A 420 4.76 -6.28 8.65
N PRO A 421 5.96 -6.58 9.16
CA PRO A 421 6.63 -5.74 10.14
C PRO A 421 7.00 -4.37 9.53
N GLN A 422 6.70 -3.29 10.25
CA GLN A 422 7.08 -1.92 9.90
C GLN A 422 7.85 -1.27 11.05
N ASP A 423 8.93 -0.54 10.73
CA ASP A 423 9.65 0.30 11.71
C ASP A 423 9.00 1.67 11.77
N LEU A 424 8.20 1.91 12.83
CA LEU A 424 7.47 3.17 13.03
C LEU A 424 8.36 4.41 13.22
N ARG A 425 9.68 4.24 13.36
CA ARG A 425 10.63 5.37 13.41
C ARG A 425 11.11 5.81 12.03
N ALA A 426 10.81 5.05 10.97
CA ALA A 426 11.22 5.38 9.60
C ALA A 426 10.29 6.40 8.89
N ASP A 427 9.03 6.55 9.34
CA ASP A 427 7.97 7.33 8.65
C ASP A 427 7.90 8.83 8.99
N SER A 428 8.80 9.37 9.81
CA SER A 428 8.80 10.81 10.16
C SER A 428 9.24 11.75 9.01
N CYS A 429 9.43 11.24 7.79
CA CYS A 429 9.84 12.01 6.61
C CYS A 429 8.72 12.22 5.56
N SER A 430 7.48 11.81 5.80
CA SER A 430 6.37 11.82 4.82
C SER A 430 5.33 12.92 5.06
N ASN A 431 5.72 14.19 4.94
CA ASN A 431 4.76 15.31 4.92
C ASN A 431 4.28 15.59 3.46
N PRO A 432 2.98 15.46 3.13
CA PRO A 432 2.44 15.69 1.78
C PRO A 432 2.66 17.11 1.23
N ALA A 433 2.81 18.12 2.10
CA ALA A 433 3.12 19.49 1.67
C ALA A 433 4.52 19.58 1.02
N VAL A 434 5.44 18.69 1.39
CA VAL A 434 6.78 18.58 0.77
C VAL A 434 6.68 17.88 -0.60
N LEU A 435 5.64 17.06 -0.81
CA LEU A 435 5.45 16.33 -2.06
C LEU A 435 4.86 17.21 -3.17
N ALA A 436 4.00 18.20 -2.87
CA ALA A 436 3.46 19.09 -3.89
C ALA A 436 4.53 19.98 -4.55
N ASP A 437 5.56 20.40 -3.81
CA ASP A 437 6.71 21.16 -4.34
C ASP A 437 7.64 20.32 -5.24
N LEU A 438 7.58 19.00 -5.16
CA LEU A 438 8.46 18.11 -5.94
C LEU A 438 8.01 17.89 -7.39
N TYR A 439 6.79 18.28 -7.78
CA TYR A 439 6.22 17.96 -9.10
C TYR A 439 6.01 19.15 -10.05
N SER A 440 6.39 20.36 -9.66
CA SER A 440 6.44 21.50 -10.58
C SER A 440 7.72 21.44 -11.41
N THR A 441 7.61 21.48 -12.74
CA THR A 441 8.74 21.63 -13.68
C THR A 441 9.29 23.06 -13.73
N ALA A 442 9.09 23.85 -12.67
CA ALA A 442 9.67 25.16 -12.40
C ALA A 442 10.10 25.21 -10.91
N PRO A 443 11.13 26.00 -10.55
CA PRO A 443 12.14 25.66 -9.56
C PRO A 443 11.60 25.40 -8.14
N GLY A 444 12.00 24.28 -7.53
CA GLY A 444 11.60 23.83 -6.19
C GLY A 444 11.86 22.35 -5.84
N ASN A 445 12.52 21.55 -6.69
CA ASN A 445 12.62 20.08 -6.53
C ASN A 445 13.55 19.55 -5.40
N GLY A 446 13.98 20.39 -4.46
CA GLY A 446 14.92 20.04 -3.39
C GLY A 446 16.35 19.68 -3.85
N LEU A 447 16.62 19.66 -5.16
CA LEU A 447 17.95 19.45 -5.75
C LEU A 447 18.61 20.76 -6.16
N GLU A 448 17.90 21.88 -6.07
CA GLU A 448 18.43 23.22 -6.35
C GLU A 448 19.58 23.59 -5.42
N GLY A 449 20.64 24.15 -6.00
CA GLY A 449 21.88 24.42 -5.29
C GLY A 449 22.72 23.16 -4.97
N THR A 450 22.30 21.97 -5.41
CA THR A 450 23.06 20.72 -5.25
C THR A 450 23.80 20.36 -6.55
N ALA A 451 24.74 19.41 -6.45
CA ALA A 451 25.46 18.89 -7.61
C ALA A 451 24.56 18.21 -8.65
N PHE A 452 23.35 17.76 -8.27
CA PHE A 452 22.37 17.12 -9.16
C PHE A 452 21.57 18.11 -10.02
N ALA A 453 21.71 19.41 -9.75
CA ALA A 453 21.19 20.49 -10.60
C ALA A 453 22.30 21.19 -11.41
N HIS A 454 23.52 20.65 -11.43
CA HIS A 454 24.65 21.30 -12.08
C HIS A 454 24.47 21.35 -13.62
N PRO A 455 24.73 22.50 -14.29
CA PRO A 455 24.50 22.66 -15.73
C PRO A 455 25.27 21.68 -16.64
N CYS A 456 26.38 21.11 -16.17
CA CYS A 456 27.12 20.11 -16.95
C CYS A 456 26.32 18.82 -17.20
N LEU A 457 25.35 18.50 -16.33
CA LEU A 457 24.53 17.29 -16.48
C LEU A 457 23.64 17.34 -17.72
N GLU A 458 23.18 18.54 -18.12
CA GLU A 458 22.45 18.72 -19.38
C GLU A 458 23.35 18.54 -20.60
N ARG A 459 24.63 18.91 -20.49
CA ARG A 459 25.61 18.67 -21.57
C ARG A 459 25.89 17.19 -21.77
N LEU A 460 25.77 16.37 -20.72
CA LEU A 460 25.89 14.91 -20.83
C LEU A 460 24.74 14.28 -21.62
N SER A 461 23.58 14.93 -21.73
CA SER A 461 22.43 14.42 -22.50
C SER A 461 22.77 14.14 -23.97
N GLY A 462 23.75 14.85 -24.55
CA GLY A 462 24.27 14.59 -25.90
C GLY A 462 24.95 13.22 -26.06
N LEU A 463 25.34 12.56 -24.97
CA LEU A 463 25.97 11.23 -24.99
C LEU A 463 24.95 10.09 -25.01
N GLN A 464 23.65 10.37 -24.83
CA GLN A 464 22.61 9.35 -24.75
C GLN A 464 22.58 8.38 -25.95
N PRO A 465 22.66 8.82 -27.22
CA PRO A 465 22.67 7.91 -28.36
C PRO A 465 23.89 6.98 -28.34
N LEU A 466 25.08 7.53 -28.08
CA LEU A 466 26.33 6.78 -28.00
C LEU A 466 26.27 5.71 -26.89
N PHE A 467 25.72 6.06 -25.73
CA PHE A 467 25.58 5.14 -24.60
C PHE A 467 24.57 4.03 -24.89
N ARG A 468 23.40 4.33 -25.46
CA ARG A 468 22.39 3.31 -25.80
C ARG A 468 22.91 2.34 -26.87
N GLU A 469 23.54 2.86 -27.93
CA GLU A 469 24.10 2.04 -29.01
C GLU A 469 25.24 1.16 -28.51
N THR A 470 26.19 1.73 -27.78
CA THR A 470 27.34 0.97 -27.27
C THR A 470 26.90 -0.05 -26.22
N GLY A 471 25.94 0.30 -25.37
CA GLY A 471 25.39 -0.59 -24.36
C GLY A 471 24.74 -1.84 -24.95
N ALA A 472 24.03 -1.69 -26.07
CA ALA A 472 23.48 -2.81 -26.83
C ALA A 472 24.57 -3.71 -27.44
N ARG A 473 25.67 -3.12 -27.94
CA ARG A 473 26.81 -3.87 -28.50
C ARG A 473 27.61 -4.61 -27.42
N LEU A 474 27.80 -4.00 -26.25
CA LEU A 474 28.48 -4.58 -25.10
C LEU A 474 27.82 -5.87 -24.60
N ASP A 475 26.54 -6.10 -24.92
CA ASP A 475 25.90 -7.37 -24.60
C ASP A 475 26.47 -8.54 -25.43
N ARG A 476 27.12 -8.28 -26.56
CA ARG A 476 27.64 -9.33 -27.47
C ARG A 476 29.15 -9.29 -27.61
N ASP A 477 29.73 -8.10 -27.48
CA ASP A 477 31.16 -7.85 -27.66
C ASP A 477 31.69 -6.95 -26.53
N PRO A 478 32.44 -7.53 -25.57
CA PRO A 478 33.05 -6.75 -24.49
C PRO A 478 33.98 -5.63 -24.97
N GLU A 479 34.58 -5.72 -26.16
CA GLU A 479 35.55 -4.73 -26.69
C GLU A 479 34.89 -3.49 -27.29
N SER A 480 33.56 -3.49 -27.43
CA SER A 480 32.80 -2.35 -27.94
C SER A 480 32.88 -1.11 -27.05
N TRP A 481 33.46 -1.19 -25.84
CA TRP A 481 33.76 -0.05 -24.97
C TRP A 481 34.67 0.99 -25.63
N THR A 482 35.50 0.58 -26.59
CA THR A 482 36.42 1.46 -27.32
C THR A 482 35.72 2.63 -28.01
N ALA A 483 34.48 2.42 -28.51
CA ALA A 483 33.66 3.48 -29.09
C ALA A 483 33.31 4.59 -28.08
N LEU A 484 33.17 4.25 -26.78
CA LEU A 484 32.99 5.24 -25.73
C LEU A 484 34.26 6.06 -25.53
N TRP A 485 35.43 5.41 -25.55
CA TRP A 485 36.73 6.06 -25.33
C TRP A 485 37.12 7.05 -26.44
N GLU A 486 36.69 6.82 -27.68
CA GLU A 486 36.93 7.73 -28.80
C GLU A 486 36.28 9.10 -28.59
N ASN A 487 35.20 9.16 -27.81
CA ASN A 487 34.53 10.41 -27.48
C ASN A 487 35.38 11.22 -26.46
N PRO A 488 35.82 12.45 -26.79
CA PRO A 488 36.68 13.25 -25.92
C PRO A 488 36.08 13.54 -24.54
N THR A 489 34.76 13.74 -24.48
CA THR A 489 34.05 13.98 -23.21
C THR A 489 34.12 12.76 -22.33
N VAL A 490 33.72 11.59 -22.86
CA VAL A 490 33.75 10.33 -22.11
C VAL A 490 35.16 9.94 -21.70
N ARG A 491 36.15 10.12 -22.58
CA ARG A 491 37.56 9.94 -22.27
C ARG A 491 37.99 10.78 -21.07
N ALA A 492 37.60 12.05 -21.00
CA ALA A 492 37.92 12.87 -19.84
C ALA A 492 37.28 12.35 -18.54
N LEU A 493 36.05 11.82 -18.61
CA LEU A 493 35.37 11.23 -17.44
C LEU A 493 36.13 10.04 -16.84
N THR A 494 36.82 9.24 -17.65
CA THR A 494 37.60 8.08 -17.17
C THR A 494 38.79 8.48 -16.27
N THR A 495 39.23 9.74 -16.35
CA THR A 495 40.37 10.24 -15.57
C THR A 495 39.95 10.98 -14.30
N ILE A 496 38.65 10.97 -13.96
CA ILE A 496 38.17 11.55 -12.69
C ILE A 496 38.84 10.79 -11.53
N GLY A 497 39.60 11.53 -10.72
CA GLY A 497 40.38 10.99 -9.60
C GLY A 497 41.84 10.63 -9.93
N VAL A 498 42.29 10.82 -11.17
CA VAL A 498 43.71 10.76 -11.55
C VAL A 498 44.39 12.07 -11.13
N PRO A 499 45.54 12.05 -10.43
CA PRO A 499 46.27 13.27 -10.09
C PRO A 499 46.65 14.08 -11.33
N GLU A 500 46.59 15.41 -11.23
CA GLU A 500 46.76 16.30 -12.39
C GLU A 500 48.07 16.05 -13.14
N GLU A 501 49.15 15.75 -12.41
CA GLU A 501 50.45 15.47 -13.01
C GLU A 501 50.43 14.26 -13.95
N PHE A 502 49.54 13.27 -13.75
CA PHE A 502 49.40 12.06 -14.57
C PHE A 502 48.19 12.11 -15.52
N ASN A 503 47.36 13.15 -15.47
CA ASN A 503 46.11 13.21 -16.23
C ASN A 503 46.34 13.74 -17.65
N GLY A 504 46.34 12.85 -18.65
CA GLY A 504 46.45 13.20 -20.07
C GLY A 504 45.16 13.72 -20.72
N PHE A 505 44.01 13.64 -20.04
CA PHE A 505 42.68 13.90 -20.60
C PHE A 505 41.82 14.74 -19.65
N ALA A 506 42.25 15.97 -19.36
CA ALA A 506 41.64 16.82 -18.36
C ALA A 506 40.18 17.20 -18.66
N LEU A 507 39.35 17.32 -17.62
CA LEU A 507 37.93 17.70 -17.73
C LEU A 507 37.71 19.08 -18.37
N ARG A 508 38.64 20.02 -18.18
CA ARG A 508 38.60 21.36 -18.81
C ARG A 508 38.52 21.30 -20.34
N ASP A 509 39.01 20.21 -20.94
CA ASP A 509 39.06 20.01 -22.39
C ASP A 509 37.86 19.20 -22.93
N SER A 510 36.93 18.77 -22.05
CA SER A 510 35.83 17.84 -22.36
C SER A 510 34.57 18.48 -22.96
N GLY A 511 34.50 19.82 -23.02
CA GLY A 511 33.28 20.57 -23.40
C GLY A 511 32.21 20.67 -22.29
N LEU A 512 32.39 20.02 -21.14
CA LEU A 512 31.43 20.04 -20.03
C LEU A 512 31.37 21.36 -19.26
N GLY A 513 32.33 22.26 -19.48
CA GLY A 513 32.39 23.56 -18.81
C GLY A 513 32.78 23.47 -17.34
N ILE A 514 33.50 22.42 -16.96
CA ILE A 514 34.02 22.20 -15.61
C ILE A 514 35.52 21.94 -15.69
N SER A 515 36.27 22.49 -14.73
CA SER A 515 37.72 22.31 -14.63
C SER A 515 38.09 21.20 -13.64
N ASP A 516 37.26 21.05 -12.60
CA ASP A 516 37.35 20.00 -11.59
C ASP A 516 36.02 19.22 -11.52
N CYS A 517 36.04 18.11 -10.78
CA CYS A 517 34.83 17.34 -10.50
C CYS A 517 34.79 16.95 -9.03
N PRO A 518 34.16 17.78 -8.18
CA PRO A 518 33.93 17.43 -6.78
C PRO A 518 33.20 16.09 -6.68
N TYR A 519 33.42 15.38 -5.57
CA TYR A 519 32.86 14.03 -5.38
C TYR A 519 31.33 13.97 -5.60
N GLY A 520 30.58 14.94 -5.09
CA GLY A 520 29.13 15.00 -5.30
C GLY A 520 28.71 15.20 -6.75
N LEU A 521 29.50 15.98 -7.53
CA LEU A 521 29.27 16.15 -8.96
C LEU A 521 29.55 14.85 -9.72
N HIS A 522 30.60 14.13 -9.34
CA HIS A 522 30.90 12.82 -9.93
C HIS A 522 29.73 11.84 -9.72
N VAL A 523 29.16 11.80 -8.50
CA VAL A 523 27.98 10.95 -8.21
C VAL A 523 26.79 11.32 -9.10
N ALA A 524 26.53 12.63 -9.27
CA ALA A 524 25.44 13.12 -10.10
C ALA A 524 25.64 12.79 -11.59
N MET A 525 26.87 12.87 -12.09
CA MET A 525 27.21 12.48 -13.46
C MET A 525 27.01 10.97 -13.67
N VAL A 526 27.40 10.14 -12.70
CA VAL A 526 27.15 8.69 -12.74
C VAL A 526 25.65 8.38 -12.78
N GLU A 527 24.83 9.06 -11.96
CA GLU A 527 23.37 8.89 -12.02
C GLU A 527 22.81 9.26 -13.39
N ARG A 528 23.22 10.42 -13.94
CA ARG A 528 22.77 10.90 -15.25
C ARG A 528 23.15 9.92 -16.37
N LEU A 529 24.39 9.46 -16.41
CA LEU A 529 24.87 8.52 -17.43
C LEU A 529 24.19 7.15 -17.31
N ALA A 530 23.85 6.73 -16.09
CA ALA A 530 23.16 5.46 -15.86
C ALA A 530 21.71 5.47 -16.40
N ARG A 531 21.08 6.66 -16.52
CA ARG A 531 19.79 6.80 -17.24
C ARG A 531 19.91 6.40 -18.70
N PHE A 532 21.07 6.59 -19.31
CA PHE A 532 21.33 6.17 -20.68
C PHE A 532 21.64 4.68 -20.71
N ASP A 533 22.73 4.28 -20.04
CA ASP A 533 23.11 2.87 -19.89
C ASP A 533 24.22 2.68 -18.84
N ALA A 534 23.92 2.01 -17.72
CA ALA A 534 24.93 1.68 -16.70
C ALA A 534 25.96 0.64 -17.17
N ASN A 535 25.64 -0.17 -18.18
CA ASN A 535 26.56 -1.14 -18.76
C ASN A 535 27.80 -0.44 -19.35
N CYS A 536 27.60 0.73 -19.97
CA CYS A 536 28.66 1.54 -20.54
C CYS A 536 29.59 2.11 -19.46
N ILE A 537 29.05 2.54 -18.32
CA ILE A 537 29.85 3.06 -17.19
C ILE A 537 30.82 1.98 -16.69
N LEU A 538 30.33 0.75 -16.53
CA LEU A 538 31.14 -0.38 -16.04
C LEU A 538 32.16 -0.89 -17.06
N ALA A 539 31.97 -0.58 -18.34
CA ALA A 539 32.88 -0.95 -19.42
C ALA A 539 34.10 -0.04 -19.53
N LEU A 540 33.98 1.21 -19.07
CA LEU A 540 35.04 2.21 -19.20
C LEU A 540 36.26 1.90 -18.33
N PRO A 541 37.49 2.11 -18.85
CA PRO A 541 38.71 2.04 -18.05
C PRO A 541 38.76 3.21 -17.06
N GLY A 542 39.58 3.08 -16.01
CA GLY A 542 39.70 4.11 -14.99
C GLY A 542 40.32 3.62 -13.68
N PRO A 543 40.67 4.55 -12.77
CA PRO A 543 41.41 4.22 -11.55
C PRO A 543 40.55 3.49 -10.51
N SER A 544 39.24 3.72 -10.52
CA SER A 544 38.23 3.00 -9.72
C SER A 544 38.63 2.83 -8.24
N LEU A 545 38.25 1.72 -7.61
CA LEU A 545 38.56 1.38 -6.22
C LEU A 545 40.07 1.38 -5.94
N SER A 546 40.86 0.87 -6.88
CA SER A 546 42.31 0.71 -6.75
C SER A 546 43.04 2.03 -6.64
N GLY A 547 42.69 3.03 -7.45
CA GLY A 547 43.29 4.36 -7.38
C GLY A 547 43.02 5.06 -6.05
N GLY A 548 41.81 4.89 -5.51
CA GLY A 548 41.47 5.40 -4.17
C GLY A 548 42.35 4.79 -3.07
N ALA A 549 42.59 3.48 -3.11
CA ALA A 549 43.47 2.79 -2.16
C ALA A 549 44.93 3.24 -2.30
N VAL A 550 45.42 3.37 -3.54
CA VAL A 550 46.80 3.82 -3.83
C VAL A 550 47.02 5.25 -3.36
N LEU A 551 46.10 6.18 -3.61
CA LEU A 551 46.23 7.55 -3.14
C LEU A 551 46.17 7.67 -1.61
N ALA A 552 45.42 6.80 -0.95
CA ALA A 552 45.28 6.84 0.51
C ALA A 552 46.50 6.30 1.26
N THR A 553 47.18 5.29 0.69
CA THR A 553 48.16 4.48 1.43
C THR A 553 49.49 4.23 0.71
N GLY A 554 49.59 4.57 -0.58
CA GLY A 554 50.78 4.37 -1.38
C GLY A 554 51.89 5.37 -1.10
N THR A 555 53.13 4.97 -1.38
CA THR A 555 54.29 5.88 -1.46
C THR A 555 54.26 6.66 -2.78
N GLU A 556 55.05 7.74 -2.89
CA GLU A 556 55.16 8.52 -4.14
C GLU A 556 55.55 7.64 -5.34
N ALA A 557 56.48 6.70 -5.16
CA ALA A 557 56.87 5.76 -6.21
C ALA A 557 55.73 4.81 -6.61
N GLN A 558 54.91 4.37 -5.65
CA GLN A 558 53.74 3.52 -5.92
C GLN A 558 52.64 4.31 -6.63
N ILE A 559 52.40 5.56 -6.23
CA ILE A 559 51.46 6.47 -6.89
C ILE A 559 51.89 6.68 -8.35
N ALA A 560 53.16 7.01 -8.58
CA ALA A 560 53.69 7.17 -9.94
C ALA A 560 53.54 5.88 -10.76
N ARG A 561 53.95 4.72 -10.21
CA ARG A 561 53.82 3.42 -10.91
C ARG A 561 52.39 3.08 -11.31
N PHE A 562 51.40 3.47 -10.49
CA PHE A 562 50.00 3.20 -10.73
C PHE A 562 49.36 4.17 -11.74
N PHE A 563 49.66 5.46 -11.64
CA PHE A 563 48.95 6.48 -12.44
C PHE A 563 49.65 6.86 -13.76
N ASP A 564 50.91 6.46 -13.99
CA ASP A 564 51.67 6.95 -15.16
C ASP A 564 51.05 6.66 -16.53
N GLY A 565 50.39 5.52 -16.73
CA GLY A 565 49.81 5.17 -18.04
C GLY A 565 48.62 6.03 -18.44
N TYR A 566 47.95 6.73 -17.51
CA TYR A 566 46.87 7.68 -17.82
C TYR A 566 47.33 8.91 -18.61
N ARG A 567 48.65 9.13 -18.74
CA ARG A 567 49.23 10.18 -19.59
C ARG A 567 49.04 9.89 -21.08
N PHE A 568 49.01 8.61 -21.46
CA PHE A 568 49.24 8.19 -22.84
C PHE A 568 48.02 7.56 -23.51
N GLY A 569 47.09 6.99 -22.74
CA GLY A 569 45.98 6.24 -23.31
C GLY A 569 45.01 5.67 -22.27
N PRO A 570 44.09 4.79 -22.69
CA PRO A 570 43.21 4.10 -21.76
C PRO A 570 44.04 3.17 -20.88
N GLN A 571 43.83 3.25 -19.57
CA GLN A 571 44.47 2.36 -18.61
C GLN A 571 43.38 1.70 -17.75
N GLY A 572 43.22 0.39 -17.92
CA GLY A 572 42.33 -0.40 -17.07
C GLY A 572 42.98 -0.71 -15.73
N THR A 573 42.18 -0.79 -14.67
CA THR A 573 42.65 -1.24 -13.36
C THR A 573 41.69 -2.27 -12.76
N PHE A 574 42.21 -3.08 -11.82
CA PHE A 574 41.39 -4.07 -11.12
C PHE A 574 41.63 -4.04 -9.61
N PHE A 575 40.61 -4.45 -8.86
CA PHE A 575 40.64 -4.55 -7.39
C PHE A 575 40.17 -5.94 -6.96
N ALA A 576 41.12 -6.85 -6.71
CA ALA A 576 40.85 -8.26 -6.54
C ALA A 576 40.78 -8.67 -5.06
N VAL A 577 39.56 -8.72 -4.53
CA VAL A 577 39.28 -9.02 -3.12
C VAL A 577 38.56 -10.37 -2.96
N THR A 578 37.43 -10.53 -3.64
CA THR A 578 36.49 -11.66 -3.52
C THR A 578 37.10 -13.00 -3.92
N GLU A 579 36.88 -14.05 -3.12
CA GLU A 579 37.37 -15.42 -3.38
C GLU A 579 36.21 -16.43 -3.56
N PRO A 580 36.38 -17.49 -4.37
CA PRO A 580 35.31 -18.49 -4.60
C PRO A 580 34.76 -19.14 -3.33
N ASN A 581 35.61 -19.36 -2.32
CA ASN A 581 35.25 -20.08 -1.09
C ASN A 581 34.84 -19.18 0.07
N ALA A 582 35.19 -17.89 0.03
CA ALA A 582 34.95 -16.92 1.11
C ALA A 582 33.97 -15.80 0.71
N GLY A 583 33.61 -15.72 -0.57
CA GLY A 583 32.85 -14.59 -1.09
C GLY A 583 33.62 -13.28 -0.91
N SER A 584 32.89 -12.20 -0.60
CA SER A 584 33.46 -10.87 -0.32
C SER A 584 33.83 -10.66 1.15
N ASP A 585 33.76 -11.70 2.00
CA ASP A 585 34.36 -11.66 3.33
C ASP A 585 35.87 -11.86 3.21
N ALA A 586 36.54 -10.74 2.96
CA ALA A 586 37.98 -10.70 2.72
C ALA A 586 38.80 -11.18 3.94
N SER A 587 38.20 -11.27 5.14
CA SER A 587 38.88 -11.74 6.36
C SER A 587 39.10 -13.26 6.36
N ASN A 588 38.28 -14.01 5.62
CA ASN A 588 38.34 -15.47 5.50
C ASN A 588 39.00 -15.95 4.19
N GLY A 589 39.64 -15.04 3.45
CA GLY A 589 40.35 -15.35 2.21
C GLY A 589 41.56 -16.28 2.44
N ARG A 590 41.87 -17.11 1.45
CA ARG A 590 42.98 -18.07 1.47
C ARG A 590 44.17 -17.66 0.60
N SER A 591 44.08 -16.54 -0.13
CA SER A 591 45.21 -16.05 -0.91
C SER A 591 46.36 -15.61 0.01
N THR A 592 47.58 -16.03 -0.27
CA THR A 592 48.76 -15.76 0.57
C THR A 592 49.89 -15.06 -0.17
N LEU A 593 50.62 -14.24 0.57
CA LEU A 593 51.92 -13.70 0.21
C LEU A 593 52.96 -14.31 1.15
N GLY A 594 53.81 -15.19 0.63
CA GLY A 594 54.73 -16.03 1.39
C GLY A 594 56.11 -16.14 0.76
N MET A 595 57.06 -16.73 1.48
CA MET A 595 58.42 -16.96 0.99
C MET A 595 58.54 -18.32 0.30
N LYS A 596 59.05 -18.35 -0.93
CA LYS A 596 59.40 -19.58 -1.66
C LYS A 596 60.78 -19.42 -2.30
N ASN A 597 61.70 -20.34 -1.99
CA ASN A 597 63.08 -20.34 -2.52
C ASN A 597 63.81 -18.99 -2.33
N GLY A 598 63.58 -18.28 -1.22
CA GLY A 598 64.21 -16.98 -0.93
C GLY A 598 63.58 -15.77 -1.62
N GLN A 599 62.46 -15.94 -2.34
CA GLN A 599 61.71 -14.86 -2.98
C GLN A 599 60.28 -14.78 -2.40
N LEU A 600 59.72 -13.57 -2.33
CA LEU A 600 58.32 -13.36 -1.98
C LEU A 600 57.45 -13.74 -3.19
N VAL A 601 56.46 -14.59 -2.97
CA VAL A 601 55.54 -15.06 -4.01
C VAL A 601 54.09 -14.93 -3.56
N LEU A 602 53.23 -14.57 -4.50
CA LEU A 602 51.80 -14.38 -4.31
C LEU A 602 51.03 -15.56 -4.94
N ASN A 603 50.16 -16.17 -4.15
CA ASN A 603 49.33 -17.30 -4.54
C ASN A 603 47.87 -17.04 -4.16
N GLY A 604 46.93 -17.34 -5.05
CA GLY A 604 45.51 -17.18 -4.73
C GLY A 604 44.57 -17.24 -5.92
N VAL A 605 43.27 -17.36 -5.63
CA VAL A 605 42.20 -17.29 -6.63
C VAL A 605 41.21 -16.21 -6.24
N LYS A 606 41.01 -15.24 -7.12
CA LYS A 606 40.02 -14.16 -6.98
C LYS A 606 38.94 -14.32 -8.02
N THR A 607 37.69 -14.02 -7.68
CA THR A 607 36.53 -14.16 -8.57
C THR A 607 35.66 -12.90 -8.52
N LEU A 608 34.78 -12.73 -9.51
CA LEU A 608 33.96 -11.52 -9.68
C LEU A 608 34.80 -10.24 -9.78
N VAL A 609 36.00 -10.32 -10.36
CA VAL A 609 36.89 -9.16 -10.54
C VAL A 609 36.55 -8.48 -11.86
N GLY A 610 35.99 -7.27 -11.78
CA GLY A 610 35.62 -6.49 -12.96
C GLY A 610 36.82 -5.92 -13.70
N GLY A 611 36.73 -5.90 -15.04
CA GLY A 611 37.66 -5.21 -15.94
C GLY A 611 39.08 -5.78 -16.01
N ILE A 612 39.39 -6.88 -15.32
CA ILE A 612 40.77 -7.38 -15.22
C ILE A 612 41.34 -7.87 -16.56
N ALA A 613 40.52 -8.39 -17.47
CA ALA A 613 40.97 -8.84 -18.79
C ALA A 613 41.56 -7.71 -19.64
N ARG A 614 41.25 -6.46 -19.29
CA ARG A 614 41.68 -5.22 -19.97
C ARG A 614 42.45 -4.28 -19.04
N ALA A 615 42.93 -4.78 -17.90
CA ALA A 615 43.64 -3.99 -16.91
C ALA A 615 45.14 -4.22 -16.95
N ASP A 616 45.90 -3.12 -16.95
CA ASP A 616 47.37 -3.16 -16.98
C ASP A 616 47.97 -3.32 -15.58
N ILE A 617 47.32 -2.73 -14.59
CA ILE A 617 47.79 -2.72 -13.20
C ILE A 617 46.62 -2.77 -12.23
N GLY A 618 46.78 -3.43 -11.10
CA GLY A 618 45.73 -3.48 -10.08
C GLY A 618 46.24 -3.88 -8.71
N LEU A 619 45.31 -4.01 -7.78
CA LEU A 619 45.59 -4.43 -6.42
C LEU A 619 45.02 -5.82 -6.17
N PHE A 620 45.83 -6.69 -5.58
CA PHE A 620 45.47 -8.04 -5.19
C PHE A 620 45.53 -8.18 -3.67
N PHE A 621 44.44 -8.63 -3.06
CA PHE A 621 44.35 -8.75 -1.60
C PHE A 621 44.76 -10.15 -1.11
N ALA A 622 45.73 -10.23 -0.20
CA ALA A 622 46.25 -11.50 0.30
C ALA A 622 46.72 -11.41 1.76
N HIS A 623 46.78 -12.57 2.42
CA HIS A 623 47.33 -12.74 3.75
C HIS A 623 48.87 -12.82 3.69
N ILE A 624 49.54 -11.89 4.35
CA ILE A 624 51.00 -11.84 4.44
C ILE A 624 51.46 -12.81 5.54
N GLU A 625 52.06 -13.92 5.15
CA GLU A 625 52.48 -15.00 6.07
C GLU A 625 53.45 -14.51 7.15
N GLU A 626 54.40 -13.62 6.79
CA GLU A 626 55.40 -13.07 7.73
C GLU A 626 54.75 -12.32 8.90
N THR A 627 53.61 -11.68 8.69
CA THR A 627 53.00 -10.78 9.69
C THR A 627 51.66 -11.28 10.24
N GLY A 628 51.06 -12.30 9.62
CA GLY A 628 49.72 -12.76 9.98
C GLY A 628 48.61 -11.75 9.65
N ARG A 629 48.88 -10.78 8.75
CA ARG A 629 47.96 -9.67 8.43
C ARG A 629 47.62 -9.67 6.96
N MET A 630 46.48 -9.07 6.63
CA MET A 630 46.10 -8.84 5.24
C MET A 630 46.82 -7.63 4.65
N GLY A 631 47.17 -7.71 3.37
CA GLY A 631 47.79 -6.62 2.62
C GLY A 631 47.29 -6.52 1.17
N LEU A 632 47.48 -5.34 0.58
CA LEU A 632 47.24 -5.07 -0.83
C LEU A 632 48.57 -5.11 -1.57
N VAL A 633 48.66 -5.97 -2.59
CA VAL A 633 49.83 -6.09 -3.46
C VAL A 633 49.50 -5.49 -4.82
N MET A 634 50.27 -4.49 -5.22
CA MET A 634 50.17 -3.88 -6.55
C MET A 634 50.88 -4.76 -7.57
N ILE A 635 50.13 -5.25 -8.56
CA ILE A 635 50.67 -6.16 -9.58
C ILE A 635 50.30 -5.68 -10.98
N ARG A 636 51.18 -5.93 -11.94
CA ARG A 636 50.86 -5.91 -13.38
C ARG A 636 50.85 -7.35 -13.87
N PRO A 637 49.72 -7.87 -14.37
CA PRO A 637 49.65 -9.25 -14.86
C PRO A 637 50.72 -9.60 -15.91
N SER A 638 51.15 -8.60 -16.69
CA SER A 638 52.19 -8.72 -17.72
C SER A 638 53.60 -8.92 -17.17
N ASP A 639 53.86 -8.64 -15.88
CA ASP A 639 55.20 -8.75 -15.30
C ASP A 639 55.64 -10.22 -15.16
N ALA A 640 54.69 -11.17 -15.07
CA ALA A 640 54.93 -12.62 -15.00
C ALA A 640 53.72 -13.39 -15.56
N PRO A 641 53.46 -13.34 -16.88
CA PRO A 641 52.25 -13.88 -17.50
C PRO A 641 52.08 -15.40 -17.30
N GLU A 642 53.17 -16.15 -17.16
CA GLU A 642 53.17 -17.58 -16.88
C GLU A 642 52.59 -17.94 -15.49
N CYS A 643 52.60 -16.98 -14.56
CA CYS A 643 52.06 -17.13 -13.21
C CYS A 643 50.58 -16.73 -13.10
N VAL A 644 49.98 -16.21 -14.19
CA VAL A 644 48.65 -15.60 -14.18
C VAL A 644 47.71 -16.35 -15.11
N LYS A 645 46.52 -16.69 -14.62
CA LYS A 645 45.40 -17.15 -15.44
C LYS A 645 44.18 -16.27 -15.21
N ILE A 646 43.62 -15.70 -16.28
CA ILE A 646 42.40 -14.89 -16.25
C ILE A 646 41.32 -15.58 -17.09
N GLU A 647 40.15 -15.77 -16.50
CA GLU A 647 39.01 -16.45 -17.14
C GLU A 647 37.75 -15.59 -17.00
N ARG A 648 37.14 -15.21 -18.13
CA ARG A 648 35.86 -14.46 -18.13
C ARG A 648 34.73 -15.33 -17.57
N LEU A 649 33.92 -14.76 -16.70
CA LEU A 649 32.76 -15.42 -16.09
C LEU A 649 31.50 -15.18 -16.94
N SER A 650 30.63 -16.19 -17.02
CA SER A 650 29.32 -16.02 -17.63
C SER A 650 28.40 -15.17 -16.75
N THR A 651 27.94 -14.02 -17.25
CA THR A 651 27.00 -13.15 -16.53
C THR A 651 25.67 -12.99 -17.29
N ASN A 652 24.58 -12.90 -16.52
CA ASN A 652 23.22 -12.71 -17.03
C ASN A 652 22.80 -11.24 -17.08
N GLY A 653 23.73 -10.29 -17.09
CA GLY A 653 23.46 -8.85 -17.17
C GLY A 653 24.72 -8.03 -16.85
N LEU A 654 24.72 -6.75 -17.20
CA LEU A 654 25.87 -5.82 -17.01
C LEU A 654 27.19 -6.40 -17.55
N ARG A 655 27.17 -6.93 -18.78
CA ARG A 655 28.35 -7.59 -19.42
C ARG A 655 29.54 -6.66 -19.59
N GLY A 656 29.32 -5.36 -19.64
CA GLY A 656 30.33 -4.31 -19.62
C GLY A 656 31.25 -4.39 -18.41
N ALA A 657 30.81 -4.91 -17.26
CA ALA A 657 31.68 -5.12 -16.11
C ALA A 657 32.83 -6.12 -16.37
N ASP A 658 32.70 -7.00 -17.38
CA ASP A 658 33.68 -8.01 -17.78
C ASP A 658 34.28 -8.77 -16.58
N LEU A 659 33.37 -9.35 -15.78
CA LEU A 659 33.73 -10.05 -14.55
C LEU A 659 34.55 -11.29 -14.89
N CYS A 660 35.71 -11.42 -14.24
CA CYS A 660 36.60 -12.56 -14.44
C CYS A 660 36.98 -13.23 -13.11
N GLN A 661 37.51 -14.45 -13.24
CA GLN A 661 38.31 -15.12 -12.23
C GLN A 661 39.79 -14.96 -12.56
N MET A 662 40.60 -14.63 -11.56
CA MET A 662 42.05 -14.55 -11.64
C MET A 662 42.66 -15.61 -10.74
N THR A 663 43.59 -16.41 -11.29
CA THR A 663 44.41 -17.34 -10.53
C THR A 663 45.87 -16.91 -10.61
N LEU A 664 46.51 -16.80 -9.46
CA LEU A 664 47.95 -16.57 -9.32
C LEU A 664 48.63 -17.80 -8.76
N ARG A 665 49.72 -18.23 -9.40
CA ARG A 665 50.59 -19.32 -8.94
C ARG A 665 52.02 -18.85 -8.94
N ASP A 666 52.62 -18.77 -7.76
CA ASP A 666 53.99 -18.35 -7.51
C ASP A 666 54.36 -17.00 -8.16
N PHE A 667 53.42 -16.05 -8.21
CA PHE A 667 53.66 -14.75 -8.85
C PHE A 667 54.72 -13.97 -8.07
N PRO A 668 55.84 -13.54 -8.70
CA PRO A 668 56.95 -12.90 -7.98
C PRO A 668 56.56 -11.52 -7.46
N VAL A 669 56.93 -11.23 -6.22
CA VAL A 669 56.62 -9.95 -5.54
C VAL A 669 57.87 -9.34 -4.94
N THR A 670 58.05 -8.03 -5.13
CA THR A 670 59.07 -7.23 -4.44
C THR A 670 58.44 -6.39 -3.33
N ARG A 671 59.22 -5.95 -2.34
CA ARG A 671 58.68 -5.20 -1.17
C ARG A 671 58.03 -3.86 -1.54
N ASP A 672 58.47 -3.23 -2.62
CA ASP A 672 57.88 -2.00 -3.17
C ASP A 672 56.53 -2.22 -3.85
N MET A 673 56.13 -3.47 -4.14
CA MET A 673 54.80 -3.81 -4.65
C MET A 673 53.76 -3.91 -3.52
N ILE A 674 54.19 -4.07 -2.27
CA ILE A 674 53.28 -4.13 -1.12
C ILE A 674 52.90 -2.70 -0.71
N LEU A 675 51.63 -2.37 -0.81
CA LEU A 675 51.14 -1.01 -0.57
C LEU A 675 51.38 -0.58 0.88
N GLY A 676 51.97 0.60 1.10
CA GLY A 676 52.18 1.18 2.44
C GLY A 676 53.41 0.67 3.23
N SER A 677 54.30 -0.11 2.62
CA SER A 677 55.50 -0.70 3.27
C SER A 677 56.58 0.29 3.76
N GLY A 678 56.30 1.60 3.77
CA GLY A 678 57.25 2.70 4.03
C GLY A 678 57.07 3.52 5.32
N GLY A 679 56.37 3.02 6.35
CA GLY A 679 56.35 3.67 7.68
C GLY A 679 54.98 4.09 8.23
N ARG A 680 53.87 3.77 7.55
CA ARG A 680 52.52 3.80 8.15
C ARG A 680 52.08 2.36 8.43
N SER A 681 51.37 2.13 9.53
CA SER A 681 51.24 0.81 10.13
C SER A 681 50.46 -0.16 9.23
N LEU A 682 50.87 -1.42 9.13
CA LEU A 682 50.13 -2.51 8.44
C LEU A 682 48.69 -2.76 8.98
N ARG A 683 48.22 -2.00 9.99
CA ARG A 683 46.82 -1.93 10.41
C ARG A 683 45.94 -1.23 9.35
N ASP A 684 46.56 -0.56 8.38
CA ASP A 684 45.94 0.34 7.42
C ASP A 684 45.33 -0.38 6.19
N GLY A 685 45.75 -1.60 5.85
CA GLY A 685 45.28 -2.30 4.63
C GLY A 685 43.79 -2.68 4.67
N PHE A 686 43.30 -3.18 5.81
CA PHE A 686 41.88 -3.51 5.99
C PHE A 686 41.02 -2.24 6.19
N MET A 687 41.54 -1.22 6.88
CA MET A 687 40.85 0.07 7.04
C MET A 687 40.76 0.83 5.71
N ALA A 688 41.78 0.74 4.85
CA ALA A 688 41.76 1.30 3.50
C ALA A 688 40.69 0.66 2.62
N ILE A 689 40.49 -0.65 2.71
CA ILE A 689 39.43 -1.36 2.00
C ILE A 689 38.05 -0.88 2.44
N ASN A 690 37.81 -0.80 3.75
CA ASN A 690 36.53 -0.32 4.27
C ASN A 690 36.28 1.13 3.84
N GLY A 691 37.28 2.00 3.94
CA GLY A 691 37.16 3.39 3.48
C GLY A 691 36.89 3.51 1.97
N VAL A 692 37.52 2.67 1.15
CA VAL A 692 37.29 2.63 -0.31
C VAL A 692 35.90 2.10 -0.64
N PHE A 693 35.44 1.03 0.00
CA PHE A 693 34.09 0.51 -0.22
C PHE A 693 33.01 1.49 0.26
N GLU A 694 33.17 2.06 1.44
CA GLU A 694 32.27 3.09 1.98
C GLU A 694 32.17 4.28 1.03
N ARG A 695 33.31 4.77 0.52
CA ARG A 695 33.34 5.88 -0.42
C ARG A 695 32.64 5.56 -1.74
N ASN A 696 32.52 4.29 -2.16
CA ASN A 696 31.91 3.93 -3.44
C ASN A 696 30.43 3.48 -3.34
N ARG A 697 29.89 3.28 -2.14
CA ARG A 697 28.44 2.99 -1.96
C ARG A 697 27.52 4.05 -2.62
N PRO A 698 27.81 5.36 -2.57
CA PRO A 698 26.99 6.36 -3.27
C PRO A 698 27.01 6.20 -4.80
N MET A 699 28.10 5.73 -5.39
CA MET A 699 28.19 5.45 -6.84
C MET A 699 27.21 4.36 -7.25
N VAL A 700 27.14 3.27 -6.47
CA VAL A 700 26.22 2.15 -6.75
C VAL A 700 24.77 2.59 -6.62
N ALA A 701 24.44 3.36 -5.57
CA ALA A 701 23.11 3.94 -5.40
C ALA A 701 22.73 4.85 -6.59
N ALA A 702 23.64 5.72 -7.03
CA ALA A 702 23.46 6.58 -8.20
C ALA A 702 23.23 5.78 -9.48
N MET A 703 24.00 4.73 -9.75
CA MET A 703 23.80 3.87 -10.92
C MET A 703 22.43 3.18 -10.89
N ALA A 704 22.00 2.67 -9.73
CA ALA A 704 20.69 2.04 -9.59
C ALA A 704 19.55 3.06 -9.83
N LEU A 705 19.58 4.22 -9.15
CA LEU A 705 18.57 5.26 -9.31
C LEU A 705 18.49 5.77 -10.76
N GLY A 706 19.64 6.03 -11.39
CA GLY A 706 19.72 6.46 -12.78
C GLY A 706 19.16 5.40 -13.73
N SER A 707 19.54 4.13 -13.54
CA SER A 707 19.04 3.07 -14.42
C SER A 707 17.53 2.85 -14.29
N GLY A 708 16.98 2.92 -13.07
CA GLY A 708 15.53 2.84 -12.83
C GLY A 708 14.79 4.02 -13.45
N ARG A 709 15.32 5.24 -13.31
CA ARG A 709 14.77 6.44 -13.98
C ARG A 709 14.80 6.31 -15.50
N GLY A 710 15.90 5.82 -16.06
CA GLY A 710 16.03 5.59 -17.51
C GLY A 710 15.06 4.56 -18.06
N LEU A 711 14.69 3.54 -17.28
CA LEU A 711 13.62 2.59 -17.64
C LEU A 711 12.24 3.25 -17.63
N ILE A 712 11.95 4.09 -16.63
CA ILE A 712 10.69 4.84 -16.60
C ILE A 712 10.63 5.81 -17.79
N GLU A 713 11.73 6.49 -18.13
CA GLU A 713 11.80 7.39 -19.30
C GLU A 713 11.53 6.65 -20.62
N LEU A 714 12.02 5.42 -20.80
CA LEU A 714 11.66 4.57 -21.95
C LEU A 714 10.16 4.26 -22.01
N MET A 715 9.52 4.02 -20.85
CA MET A 715 8.08 3.80 -20.80
C MET A 715 7.31 5.07 -21.14
N LEU A 716 7.78 6.23 -20.68
CA LEU A 716 7.15 7.53 -20.89
C LEU A 716 7.41 8.16 -22.27
N GLU A 717 8.10 7.46 -23.18
CA GLU A 717 8.06 7.78 -24.63
C GLU A 717 6.61 7.78 -25.16
N ASP A 718 5.71 7.04 -24.49
CA ASP A 718 4.26 7.19 -24.61
C ASP A 718 3.72 7.98 -23.38
N PRO A 719 3.34 9.26 -23.55
CA PRO A 719 2.90 10.12 -22.45
C PRO A 719 1.63 9.63 -21.74
N ALA A 720 0.79 8.81 -22.39
CA ALA A 720 -0.43 8.27 -21.79
C ALA A 720 -0.16 7.41 -20.54
N ARG A 721 1.10 6.96 -20.37
CA ARG A 721 1.53 6.08 -19.27
C ARG A 721 1.96 6.83 -18.02
N LEU A 722 2.06 8.16 -18.06
CA LEU A 722 2.50 8.97 -16.93
C LEU A 722 1.78 8.66 -15.61
N PRO A 723 0.44 8.51 -15.55
CA PRO A 723 -0.25 8.21 -14.30
C PRO A 723 0.21 6.89 -13.65
N SER A 724 0.63 5.91 -14.46
CA SER A 724 1.03 4.59 -13.97
C SER A 724 2.43 4.53 -13.35
N TYR A 725 3.25 5.58 -13.55
CA TYR A 725 4.63 5.64 -13.05
C TYR A 725 4.90 6.86 -12.16
N GLN A 726 3.89 7.71 -11.91
CA GLN A 726 4.05 8.96 -11.15
C GLN A 726 4.58 8.71 -9.73
N ASP A 727 4.12 7.65 -9.06
CA ASP A 727 4.60 7.22 -7.75
C ASP A 727 6.09 6.81 -7.76
N LEU A 728 6.54 6.18 -8.84
CA LEU A 728 7.94 5.77 -9.00
C LEU A 728 8.85 6.95 -9.33
N LEU A 729 8.36 7.94 -10.07
CA LEU A 729 9.07 9.21 -10.29
C LEU A 729 9.26 10.00 -8.98
N ALA A 730 8.23 10.01 -8.14
CA ALA A 730 8.29 10.58 -6.80
C ALA A 730 9.35 9.91 -5.94
N ARG A 731 9.31 8.57 -5.90
CA ARG A 731 10.23 7.75 -5.11
C ARG A 731 11.66 7.92 -5.57
N HIS A 732 11.91 7.98 -6.88
CA HIS A 732 13.23 8.29 -7.44
C HIS A 732 13.76 9.64 -6.92
N THR A 733 12.95 10.70 -6.99
CA THR A 733 13.34 12.03 -6.55
C THR A 733 13.63 12.06 -5.04
N ALA A 734 12.78 11.42 -4.23
CA ALA A 734 13.00 11.32 -2.79
C ALA A 734 14.31 10.57 -2.45
N LEU A 735 14.63 9.48 -3.15
CA LEU A 735 15.87 8.74 -2.95
C LEU A 735 17.10 9.54 -3.42
N LEU A 736 16.98 10.34 -4.49
CA LEU A 736 18.02 11.27 -4.91
C LEU A 736 18.31 12.32 -3.84
N VAL A 737 17.29 12.92 -3.24
CA VAL A 737 17.47 13.89 -2.13
C VAL A 737 18.17 13.24 -0.94
N GLN A 738 17.80 12.01 -0.57
CA GLN A 738 18.51 11.27 0.48
C GLN A 738 19.98 11.00 0.11
N LEU A 739 20.25 10.62 -1.14
CA LEU A 739 21.60 10.42 -1.64
C LEU A 739 22.44 11.72 -1.56
N VAL A 740 21.85 12.87 -1.91
CA VAL A 740 22.49 14.19 -1.75
C VAL A 740 22.86 14.44 -0.29
N GLY A 741 21.94 14.22 0.65
CA GLY A 741 22.20 14.43 2.08
C GLY A 741 23.37 13.57 2.59
N VAL A 742 23.45 12.31 2.14
CA VAL A 742 24.55 11.41 2.50
C VAL A 742 25.88 11.85 1.87
N ILE A 743 25.88 12.31 0.62
CA ILE A 743 27.07 12.86 -0.05
C ILE A 743 27.57 14.11 0.71
N GLN A 744 26.68 15.02 1.10
CA GLN A 744 27.03 16.22 1.86
C GLN A 744 27.63 15.87 3.23
N ALA A 745 27.05 14.89 3.93
CA ALA A 745 27.58 14.40 5.19
C ALA A 745 29.00 13.81 5.02
N GLN A 746 29.23 13.07 3.93
CA GLN A 746 30.54 12.51 3.62
C GLN A 746 31.57 13.60 3.26
N VAL A 747 31.19 14.57 2.41
CA VAL A 747 32.08 15.68 2.00
C VAL A 747 32.41 16.61 3.17
N SER A 748 31.49 16.77 4.13
CA SER A 748 31.72 17.56 5.36
C SER A 748 32.50 16.81 6.45
N GLY A 749 33.00 15.61 6.15
CA GLY A 749 33.80 14.81 7.09
C GLY A 749 32.99 14.16 8.22
N ARG A 750 31.67 14.03 8.07
CA ARG A 750 30.75 13.38 9.03
C ARG A 750 29.99 12.24 8.36
N PRO A 751 30.68 11.20 7.83
CA PRO A 751 30.03 10.11 7.13
C PRO A 751 29.07 9.35 8.04
N ARG A 752 27.86 9.05 7.54
CA ARG A 752 26.87 8.20 8.21
C ARG A 752 26.76 6.89 7.43
N VAL A 753 27.62 5.93 7.78
CA VAL A 753 27.80 4.66 7.05
C VAL A 753 26.50 3.83 6.98
N GLN A 754 25.68 3.93 8.01
CA GLN A 754 24.34 3.33 8.07
C GLN A 754 23.37 3.98 7.08
N ASP A 755 23.40 5.31 6.94
CA ASP A 755 22.49 6.03 6.06
C ASP A 755 22.85 5.77 4.60
N ILE A 756 24.15 5.70 4.26
CA ILE A 756 24.55 5.35 2.89
C ILE A 756 24.16 3.93 2.52
N SER A 757 24.29 2.99 3.46
CA SER A 757 23.92 1.59 3.23
C SER A 757 22.41 1.45 3.04
N ARG A 758 21.61 2.19 3.82
CA ARG A 758 20.16 2.27 3.66
C ARG A 758 19.75 2.84 2.30
N VAL A 759 20.32 3.98 1.89
CA VAL A 759 19.99 4.62 0.60
C VAL A 759 20.35 3.68 -0.56
N LYS A 760 21.51 3.01 -0.51
CA LYS A 760 21.90 2.01 -1.51
C LYS A 760 20.88 0.88 -1.61
N MET A 761 20.48 0.29 -0.48
CA MET A 761 19.49 -0.78 -0.43
C MET A 761 18.13 -0.33 -1.01
N GLN A 762 17.68 0.87 -0.64
CA GLN A 762 16.44 1.44 -1.15
C GLN A 762 16.49 1.76 -2.65
N ALA A 763 17.64 2.18 -3.16
CA ALA A 763 17.86 2.40 -4.60
C ALA A 763 17.77 1.09 -5.40
N VAL A 764 18.34 -0.01 -4.89
CA VAL A 764 18.20 -1.35 -5.51
C VAL A 764 16.75 -1.82 -5.47
N SER A 765 16.07 -1.71 -4.33
CA SER A 765 14.64 -2.05 -4.21
C SER A 765 13.75 -1.20 -5.12
N PHE A 766 14.08 0.07 -5.32
CA PHE A 766 13.37 0.94 -6.26
C PHE A 766 13.45 0.39 -7.69
N VAL A 767 14.63 -0.03 -8.13
CA VAL A 767 14.82 -0.65 -9.45
C VAL A 767 14.00 -1.93 -9.61
N ASP A 768 13.97 -2.79 -8.57
CA ASP A 768 13.18 -4.02 -8.60
C ASP A 768 11.68 -3.74 -8.81
N GLU A 769 11.17 -2.73 -8.12
CA GLU A 769 9.78 -2.29 -8.25
C GLU A 769 9.49 -1.70 -9.63
N VAL A 770 10.42 -0.94 -10.21
CA VAL A 770 10.29 -0.44 -11.60
C VAL A 770 10.18 -1.60 -12.59
N VAL A 771 11.06 -2.61 -12.48
CA VAL A 771 11.02 -3.79 -13.36
C VAL A 771 9.70 -4.53 -13.20
N ARG A 772 9.25 -4.76 -11.95
CA ARG A 772 7.98 -5.43 -11.66
C ARG A 772 6.79 -4.67 -12.25
N ARG A 773 6.75 -3.34 -12.10
CA ARG A 773 5.70 -2.49 -12.67
C ARG A 773 5.63 -2.63 -14.20
N ILE A 774 6.78 -2.62 -14.87
CA ILE A 774 6.87 -2.78 -16.32
C ILE A 774 6.36 -4.17 -16.74
N THR A 775 6.76 -5.24 -16.06
CA THR A 775 6.35 -6.60 -16.42
C THR A 775 4.87 -6.85 -16.16
N ASP A 776 4.29 -6.23 -15.13
CA ASP A 776 2.88 -6.41 -14.76
C ASP A 776 1.94 -5.61 -15.69
N GLN A 777 2.33 -4.39 -16.07
CA GLN A 777 1.46 -3.47 -16.81
C GLN A 777 1.66 -3.50 -18.33
N ASP A 778 2.84 -3.85 -18.81
CA ASP A 778 3.13 -3.93 -20.26
C ASP A 778 3.92 -5.20 -20.61
N PRO A 779 3.36 -6.40 -20.33
CA PRO A 779 4.04 -7.67 -20.57
C PRO A 779 4.38 -7.87 -22.06
N MET A 780 3.55 -7.34 -22.98
CA MET A 780 3.79 -7.49 -24.42
C MET A 780 4.95 -6.63 -24.90
N ARG A 781 5.05 -5.36 -24.50
CA ARG A 781 6.24 -4.54 -24.83
C ARG A 781 7.47 -5.12 -24.18
N PHE A 782 7.38 -5.55 -22.91
CA PHE A 782 8.49 -6.25 -22.28
C PHE A 782 8.93 -7.46 -23.11
N LEU A 783 8.05 -8.31 -23.63
CA LEU A 783 8.48 -9.47 -24.43
C LEU A 783 9.06 -9.10 -25.81
N CYS A 784 8.54 -8.06 -26.45
CA CYS A 784 8.88 -7.73 -27.85
C CYS A 784 10.07 -6.75 -27.98
N ASP A 785 10.28 -5.87 -27.01
CA ASP A 785 11.32 -4.84 -27.04
C ASP A 785 12.65 -5.39 -26.49
N ALA A 786 13.62 -5.58 -27.38
CA ALA A 786 14.93 -6.12 -27.03
C ALA A 786 15.76 -5.18 -26.14
N GLU A 787 15.62 -3.85 -26.31
CA GLU A 787 16.32 -2.87 -25.46
C GLU A 787 15.73 -2.91 -24.06
N LEU A 788 14.40 -2.87 -23.94
CA LEU A 788 13.70 -2.92 -22.66
C LEU A 788 14.03 -4.19 -21.87
N ARG A 789 14.00 -5.37 -22.51
CA ARG A 789 14.37 -6.63 -21.84
C ARG A 789 15.79 -6.62 -21.33
N ARG A 790 16.74 -6.21 -22.18
CA ARG A 790 18.15 -6.18 -21.82
C ARG A 790 18.35 -5.23 -20.64
N ARG A 791 17.77 -4.03 -20.66
CA ARG A 791 17.90 -3.06 -19.57
C ARG A 791 17.23 -3.55 -18.29
N CYS A 792 16.01 -4.10 -18.34
CA CYS A 792 15.35 -4.71 -17.17
C CYS A 792 16.20 -5.85 -16.54
N ARG A 793 16.87 -6.64 -17.39
CA ARG A 793 17.80 -7.69 -16.96
C ARG A 793 19.08 -7.10 -16.33
N ASP A 794 19.67 -6.08 -16.96
CA ASP A 794 20.90 -5.45 -16.49
C ASP A 794 20.70 -4.76 -15.13
N VAL A 795 19.57 -4.08 -14.91
CA VAL A 795 19.35 -3.37 -13.65
C VAL A 795 19.14 -4.32 -12.45
N LYS A 796 18.65 -5.55 -12.69
CA LYS A 796 18.57 -6.59 -11.64
C LYS A 796 19.95 -6.98 -11.10
N ALA A 797 21.02 -6.77 -11.87
CA ALA A 797 22.37 -7.11 -11.44
C ALA A 797 22.93 -6.18 -10.33
N PHE A 798 22.28 -5.05 -10.02
CA PHE A 798 22.67 -4.21 -8.88
C PHE A 798 22.46 -4.90 -7.52
N GLU A 799 21.58 -5.90 -7.44
CA GLU A 799 21.43 -6.77 -6.26
C GLU A 799 22.77 -7.46 -5.89
N TYR A 800 23.62 -7.74 -6.87
CA TYR A 800 24.94 -8.37 -6.66
C TYR A 800 25.97 -7.39 -6.08
N MET A 801 25.75 -6.09 -6.21
CA MET A 801 26.58 -5.03 -5.64
C MET A 801 26.15 -4.68 -4.19
N GLU A 802 25.21 -5.43 -3.62
CA GLU A 802 24.66 -5.23 -2.27
C GLU A 802 25.60 -5.80 -1.18
N GLY A 803 26.18 -6.99 -1.40
CA GLY A 803 27.09 -7.65 -0.44
C GLY A 803 27.05 -9.17 -0.51
N THR A 804 27.77 -9.85 0.39
CA THR A 804 27.95 -11.32 0.42
C THR A 804 26.66 -12.12 0.63
N SER A 805 25.67 -11.56 1.32
CA SER A 805 24.42 -12.26 1.66
C SER A 805 23.61 -12.69 0.43
N ASN A 806 23.58 -11.87 -0.64
CA ASN A 806 22.85 -12.20 -1.87
C ASN A 806 23.64 -13.14 -2.82
N ILE A 807 24.97 -13.19 -2.69
CA ILE A 807 25.83 -14.12 -3.45
C ILE A 807 25.51 -15.58 -3.08
N HIS A 808 25.17 -15.85 -1.80
CA HIS A 808 24.77 -17.17 -1.35
C HIS A 808 23.39 -17.61 -1.86
N LEU A 809 22.41 -16.69 -1.91
CA LEU A 809 21.10 -16.94 -2.54
C LEU A 809 21.24 -17.32 -4.02
N LEU A 810 22.23 -16.75 -4.70
CA LEU A 810 22.49 -17.06 -6.09
C LEU A 810 23.19 -18.41 -6.31
N ASN A 811 24.04 -18.85 -5.39
CA ASN A 811 24.57 -20.22 -5.43
C ASN A 811 23.43 -21.25 -5.24
N ALA A 812 22.44 -20.93 -4.41
CA ALA A 812 21.24 -21.74 -4.29
C ALA A 812 20.40 -21.72 -5.58
N TYR A 813 20.20 -20.55 -6.20
CA TYR A 813 19.47 -20.42 -7.46
C TYR A 813 20.19 -21.07 -8.66
N ARG A 814 21.52 -20.96 -8.75
CA ARG A 814 22.34 -21.64 -9.78
C ARG A 814 22.28 -23.15 -9.63
N SER A 815 22.35 -23.69 -8.41
CA SER A 815 22.14 -25.12 -8.15
C SER A 815 20.73 -25.56 -8.55
N TYR A 816 19.71 -24.75 -8.26
CA TYR A 816 18.33 -25.03 -8.65
C TYR A 816 18.15 -25.05 -10.17
N ALA A 817 18.60 -24.00 -10.88
CA ALA A 817 18.46 -23.90 -12.34
C ALA A 817 19.28 -24.96 -13.11
N ALA A 818 20.47 -25.32 -12.60
CA ALA A 818 21.27 -26.42 -13.17
C ALA A 818 20.61 -27.79 -12.97
N GLY A 819 19.85 -27.99 -11.87
CA GLY A 819 19.07 -29.20 -11.62
C GLY A 819 17.77 -29.32 -12.42
N VAL A 820 17.25 -28.22 -12.97
CA VAL A 820 16.07 -28.21 -13.85
C VAL A 820 16.44 -28.52 -15.31
N SER A 821 17.74 -28.46 -15.66
CA SER A 821 18.25 -28.77 -17.00
C SER A 821 18.87 -30.18 -17.12
N GLN A 822 18.70 -31.05 -16.11
CA GLN A 822 19.07 -32.47 -16.15
C GLN A 822 17.85 -33.37 -16.31
#